data_AF-A0A958EY98-F1
#
_entry.id   AF-A0A958EY98-F1
#
_cell.length_a   1.000
_cell.length_b   1.000
_cell.length_c   1.000
_cell.angle_alpha   90.00
_cell.angle_beta   90.00
_cell.angle_gamma   90.00
#
_symmetry.space_group_name_H-M   'P 1'
#
loop_
_entity.id
_entity.type
_entity.pdbx_description
1 polymer ?
#
loop_
_entity_poly.entity_id
_entity_poly.type
_entity_poly.pdbx_seq_one_letter_code
_entity_poly.pdbx_strand_id
1 'polypeptide(L)'
;MKTFVDIEPEFIGIKLEETMRFSKHIRWISLLLLVFSAITIAQESPVVIEAYRAEPYGDNTLRRRGVMDGNQIRTLYFNQGEVGKWPDQPSGEWPKGSGHSYLDGLAMIVGARASVNLAGVDTFITPISTAYREHFDRDPVSGKPWGWEPVPGYLNPRGDRPAISNDARSWPELWPEAIFTYLDQPASNWINQEEVDGQPGIDDDRDGDVDNFTYWQGYFGRGVKNADVETFFVMDDASDREWQRPPYNYFPIRADANRGGLGLRVEVRGFQWSQVLAEDNIFWLYDIVNISDTTYDRAVFGYLSDVGVGGTDDSGDDNASFDLELDMAYAYDQDGRGTSDFGTWSPTGYIGYAYLESPGNPFNGFDDDLDGMIDERRDDGIDNDGDWQAYSDLNGNGFWDGNEPLNDDLGKDGVGPFDRQYNGPDEGEADGVPTPGEPDFDRTDLDESDQIGLNSMWIYRLVDGGGGDGWPKHDEGLYRRMSSYGNFDTSLQRSNLQMLFASGPFELKQDHRERFSMSLLNGQDLDELFRNKITVQNIYNANYNFARPPLKPFLTAIPGDGKISLFWDGIAEESRDPFLPDSIGNPRKDFEGYLIYRSTEPQFTDIKTITDSKGTAVYWKPIAQFDLINGITGPDPIGVDGARFWRGDDTGLRRSYVDTDVINGQTYYYALVAYDQGDIEIGLQPSETTKQITEDIVGNITFIDFNCAAVTPNAPVAGYIDPEISGDFSKATEGIGTGNIGVQIIDPGAVQSDATYRVIFESTGD
;
A
#
# COMPACT_ATOMS: atom_id res chain seq x y z
N MET A 1 -76.41 -41.05 -17.44
CA MET A 1 -77.09 -42.34 -17.71
C MET A 1 -76.10 -43.21 -18.46
N LYS A 2 -75.72 -44.36 -17.86
CA LYS A 2 -75.12 -45.56 -18.48
C LYS A 2 -74.03 -45.43 -19.56
N THR A 3 -72.80 -45.72 -19.13
CA THR A 3 -71.94 -46.85 -19.56
C THR A 3 -71.80 -47.26 -21.04
N PHE A 4 -70.52 -47.54 -21.37
CA PHE A 4 -69.95 -48.75 -21.99
C PHE A 4 -69.45 -48.72 -23.46
N VAL A 5 -68.13 -48.99 -23.57
CA VAL A 5 -67.41 -49.95 -24.43
C VAL A 5 -66.44 -49.38 -25.49
N ASP A 6 -65.18 -49.77 -25.27
CA ASP A 6 -63.97 -49.71 -26.08
C ASP A 6 -64.07 -50.37 -27.45
N ILE A 7 -63.29 -49.88 -28.43
CA ILE A 7 -62.32 -50.67 -29.24
C ILE A 7 -61.17 -49.72 -29.69
N GLU A 8 -59.92 -50.04 -29.34
CA GLU A 8 -58.63 -49.41 -29.74
C GLU A 8 -58.10 -49.91 -31.12
N PRO A 9 -56.88 -49.58 -31.60
CA PRO A 9 -56.22 -48.28 -31.84
C PRO A 9 -55.57 -48.21 -33.25
N GLU A 10 -55.06 -47.06 -33.71
CA GLU A 10 -53.77 -46.90 -34.43
C GLU A 10 -53.56 -45.51 -35.07
N PHE A 11 -52.52 -44.84 -34.57
CA PHE A 11 -51.41 -44.19 -35.27
C PHE A 11 -51.62 -43.10 -36.35
N ILE A 12 -51.14 -41.90 -35.95
CA ILE A 12 -50.36 -40.87 -36.67
C ILE A 12 -51.06 -40.13 -37.83
N GLY A 13 -51.57 -38.95 -37.47
CA GLY A 13 -51.94 -37.89 -38.40
C GLY A 13 -50.71 -37.17 -38.96
N ILE A 14 -50.51 -37.35 -40.26
CA ILE A 14 -49.86 -36.39 -41.16
C ILE A 14 -50.87 -35.27 -41.46
N LYS A 15 -50.39 -34.03 -41.64
CA LYS A 15 -50.79 -33.00 -42.64
C LYS A 15 -50.65 -31.59 -42.02
N LEU A 16 -50.18 -30.54 -42.68
CA LEU A 16 -49.70 -30.30 -44.05
C LEU A 16 -49.17 -28.86 -44.09
N GLU A 17 -48.15 -28.66 -44.93
CA GLU A 17 -47.93 -27.51 -45.83
C GLU A 17 -47.84 -26.09 -45.24
N GLU A 18 -46.64 -25.50 -45.20
CA GLU A 18 -45.94 -24.86 -46.34
C GLU A 18 -46.39 -23.43 -46.58
N THR A 19 -45.49 -22.50 -46.27
CA THR A 19 -45.19 -21.41 -47.21
C THR A 19 -43.70 -21.08 -47.11
N MET A 20 -42.90 -21.86 -47.84
CA MET A 20 -41.54 -21.51 -48.22
C MET A 20 -41.56 -20.33 -49.19
N ARG A 21 -40.75 -19.31 -48.92
CA ARG A 21 -39.66 -18.82 -49.80
C ARG A 21 -39.06 -17.54 -49.20
N PHE A 22 -37.86 -17.64 -48.63
CA PHE A 22 -36.66 -17.00 -49.19
C PHE A 22 -35.38 -17.62 -48.58
N SER A 23 -34.66 -18.37 -49.43
CA SER A 23 -33.20 -18.58 -49.47
C SER A 23 -32.47 -19.01 -48.17
N LYS A 24 -32.42 -20.30 -47.82
CA LYS A 24 -31.28 -21.22 -48.10
C LYS A 24 -29.92 -20.51 -48.21
N HIS A 25 -29.11 -20.55 -47.13
CA HIS A 25 -27.65 -20.84 -47.05
C HIS A 25 -27.12 -20.47 -45.65
N ILE A 26 -27.68 -21.04 -44.57
CA ILE A 26 -27.10 -20.94 -43.22
C ILE A 26 -27.28 -22.31 -42.58
N ARG A 27 -26.16 -22.99 -42.34
CA ARG A 27 -25.92 -24.31 -41.72
C ARG A 27 -24.96 -25.05 -42.63
N TRP A 28 -23.68 -24.79 -42.41
CA TRP A 28 -22.49 -25.59 -42.69
C TRP A 28 -21.31 -24.60 -42.68
N ILE A 29 -20.94 -24.17 -41.46
CA ILE A 29 -19.60 -23.83 -40.93
C ILE A 29 -19.89 -23.62 -39.43
N SER A 30 -19.95 -24.72 -38.69
CA SER A 30 -19.84 -24.73 -37.22
C SER A 30 -18.55 -25.45 -36.84
N LEU A 31 -17.53 -25.32 -37.69
CA LEU A 31 -16.28 -26.07 -37.61
C LEU A 31 -15.18 -25.36 -38.42
N LEU A 32 -14.94 -24.08 -38.12
CA LEU A 32 -13.80 -23.26 -38.62
C LEU A 32 -13.90 -21.83 -38.05
N LEU A 33 -13.76 -21.68 -36.72
CA LEU A 33 -13.43 -20.43 -36.00
C LEU A 33 -13.38 -20.72 -34.48
N LEU A 34 -12.63 -21.73 -34.08
CA LEU A 34 -12.31 -22.04 -32.68
C LEU A 34 -11.07 -22.96 -32.63
N VAL A 35 -10.10 -22.66 -33.49
CA VAL A 35 -8.76 -23.27 -33.47
C VAL A 35 -7.81 -22.16 -33.87
N PHE A 36 -6.90 -21.82 -32.95
CA PHE A 36 -5.95 -20.70 -32.95
C PHE A 36 -6.44 -19.37 -32.36
N SER A 37 -6.67 -19.38 -31.05
CA SER A 37 -6.12 -18.37 -30.12
C SER A 37 -6.42 -18.79 -28.67
N ALA A 38 -5.97 -19.98 -28.28
CA ALA A 38 -5.54 -20.15 -26.89
C ALA A 38 -4.08 -19.67 -26.89
N ILE A 39 -3.91 -18.35 -27.02
CA ILE A 39 -2.71 -17.72 -26.51
C ILE A 39 -2.90 -17.83 -25.00
N THR A 40 -1.97 -18.48 -24.33
CA THR A 40 -1.88 -18.46 -22.86
C THR A 40 -1.65 -17.00 -22.48
N ILE A 41 -2.72 -16.29 -22.09
CA ILE A 41 -2.72 -14.83 -21.81
C ILE A 41 -2.08 -14.52 -20.45
N ALA A 42 -1.89 -15.53 -19.59
CA ALA A 42 -1.13 -15.40 -18.33
C ALA A 42 0.41 -15.31 -18.47
N GLN A 43 0.91 -15.14 -19.70
CA GLN A 43 2.33 -14.98 -20.00
C GLN A 43 2.61 -13.49 -20.12
N GLU A 44 3.50 -12.96 -19.28
CA GLU A 44 4.04 -11.62 -19.48
C GLU A 44 4.55 -11.52 -20.91
N SER A 45 4.17 -10.45 -21.60
CA SER A 45 4.48 -10.36 -23.03
C SER A 45 6.00 -10.49 -23.23
N PRO A 46 6.47 -11.13 -24.32
CA PRO A 46 7.91 -11.26 -24.56
C PRO A 46 8.65 -9.91 -24.57
N VAL A 47 7.96 -8.82 -24.91
CA VAL A 47 8.51 -7.47 -24.86
C VAL A 47 8.75 -7.01 -23.41
N VAL A 48 7.80 -7.29 -22.51
CA VAL A 48 7.91 -6.99 -21.08
C VAL A 48 9.02 -7.80 -20.43
N ILE A 49 9.09 -9.12 -20.70
CA ILE A 49 10.17 -9.97 -20.18
C ILE A 49 11.55 -9.48 -20.62
N GLU A 50 11.70 -9.11 -21.89
CA GLU A 50 12.97 -8.55 -22.37
C GLU A 50 13.27 -7.18 -21.76
N ALA A 51 12.25 -6.36 -21.45
CA ALA A 51 12.44 -5.10 -20.73
C ALA A 51 12.96 -5.35 -19.30
N TYR A 52 12.37 -6.29 -18.55
CA TYR A 52 12.85 -6.70 -17.23
C TYR A 52 14.28 -7.27 -17.29
N ARG A 53 14.57 -8.11 -18.29
CA ARG A 53 15.94 -8.65 -18.49
C ARG A 53 16.97 -7.58 -18.83
N ALA A 54 16.54 -6.50 -19.49
CA ALA A 54 17.38 -5.36 -19.88
C ALA A 54 17.65 -4.40 -18.72
N GLU A 55 16.92 -4.49 -17.61
CA GLU A 55 17.21 -3.71 -16.41
C GLU A 55 18.61 -4.05 -15.85
N PRO A 56 19.28 -3.08 -15.22
CA PRO A 56 20.52 -3.37 -14.49
C PRO A 56 20.27 -4.39 -13.39
N TYR A 57 21.26 -5.26 -13.13
CA TYR A 57 21.18 -6.21 -12.01
C TYR A 57 21.06 -5.49 -10.67
N GLY A 58 20.41 -6.14 -9.71
CA GLY A 58 20.34 -5.67 -8.33
C GLY A 58 21.73 -5.34 -7.77
N ASP A 59 21.81 -4.20 -7.06
CA ASP A 59 23.07 -3.67 -6.53
C ASP A 59 23.00 -3.42 -5.03
N ASN A 60 23.84 -4.13 -4.28
CA ASN A 60 23.92 -4.03 -2.83
C ASN A 60 24.35 -2.66 -2.29
N THR A 61 24.91 -1.79 -3.14
CA THR A 61 25.23 -0.39 -2.79
C THR A 61 24.00 0.53 -2.81
N LEU A 62 22.90 0.08 -3.42
CA LEU A 62 21.62 0.77 -3.46
C LEU A 62 20.67 0.35 -2.34
N ARG A 63 21.10 -0.53 -1.44
CA ARG A 63 20.33 -0.84 -0.22
C ARG A 63 20.06 0.46 0.55
N ARG A 64 18.79 0.69 0.85
CA ARG A 64 18.29 1.81 1.64
C ARG A 64 17.34 1.28 2.72
N ARG A 65 17.22 2.05 3.78
CA ARG A 65 16.27 1.77 4.87
C ARG A 65 15.13 2.78 4.78
N GLY A 66 13.91 2.34 4.97
CA GLY A 66 12.75 3.20 5.17
C GLY A 66 12.09 2.89 6.51
N VAL A 67 11.11 3.70 6.89
CA VAL A 67 10.24 3.45 8.04
C VAL A 67 8.80 3.50 7.53
N MET A 68 8.06 2.43 7.77
CA MET A 68 6.60 2.45 7.65
C MET A 68 6.05 3.06 8.95
N ASP A 69 5.37 4.20 8.83
CA ASP A 69 4.90 5.01 9.98
C ASP A 69 3.50 5.62 9.74
N GLY A 70 2.68 4.94 8.94
CA GLY A 70 1.35 5.40 8.55
C GLY A 70 0.32 5.35 9.68
N ASN A 71 0.46 4.41 10.63
CA ASN A 71 -0.50 4.24 11.74
C ASN A 71 0.11 3.65 13.03
N GLN A 72 -0.59 2.78 13.80
CA GLN A 72 -0.12 2.31 15.11
C GLN A 72 1.08 1.37 15.03
N ILE A 73 1.30 0.66 13.92
CA ILE A 73 2.54 -0.10 13.72
C ILE A 73 3.58 0.80 13.05
N ARG A 74 4.75 0.89 13.70
CA ARG A 74 5.93 1.55 13.14
C ARG A 74 7.08 0.55 13.01
N THR A 75 7.65 0.41 11.81
CA THR A 75 8.75 -0.55 11.61
C THR A 75 9.71 -0.11 10.50
N LEU A 76 10.99 -0.44 10.68
CA LEU A 76 11.99 -0.36 9.63
C LEU A 76 11.66 -1.33 8.50
N TYR A 77 11.99 -0.95 7.27
CA TYR A 77 12.02 -1.86 6.13
C TYR A 77 13.19 -1.54 5.21
N PHE A 78 13.53 -2.48 4.34
CA PHE A 78 14.65 -2.35 3.43
C PHE A 78 14.25 -2.74 2.01
N ASN A 79 14.76 -2.02 1.02
CA ASN A 79 14.46 -2.26 -0.41
C ASN A 79 15.09 -3.55 -0.99
N GLN A 80 15.61 -4.42 -0.14
CA GLN A 80 15.94 -5.81 -0.48
C GLN A 80 14.96 -6.83 0.15
N GLY A 81 13.81 -6.38 0.70
CA GLY A 81 12.73 -7.26 1.14
C GLY A 81 12.78 -7.72 2.60
N GLU A 82 13.59 -7.08 3.46
CA GLU A 82 13.57 -7.32 4.92
C GLU A 82 12.70 -6.25 5.63
N VAL A 83 11.89 -6.69 6.59
CA VAL A 83 11.02 -5.85 7.43
C VAL A 83 11.38 -6.08 8.90
N GLY A 84 11.57 -5.01 9.68
CA GLY A 84 12.18 -5.08 11.00
C GLY A 84 13.68 -5.39 10.94
N LYS A 85 14.44 -4.94 11.94
CA LYS A 85 15.86 -5.26 12.05
C LYS A 85 16.41 -5.03 13.45
N TRP A 86 16.63 -6.09 14.20
CA TRP A 86 17.45 -6.05 15.40
C TRP A 86 18.93 -5.77 15.07
N PRO A 87 19.66 -4.96 15.87
CA PRO A 87 19.22 -4.24 17.07
C PRO A 87 18.67 -2.82 16.80
N ASP A 88 18.43 -2.47 15.54
CA ASP A 88 17.92 -1.16 15.17
C ASP A 88 16.42 -1.05 15.55
N GLN A 89 15.99 0.16 15.92
CA GLN A 89 14.59 0.47 16.21
C GLN A 89 14.13 1.63 15.31
N PRO A 90 12.84 1.71 14.97
CA PRO A 90 11.73 0.85 15.40
C PRO A 90 11.69 -0.49 14.64
N SER A 91 11.40 -1.59 15.34
CA SER A 91 11.28 -2.92 14.74
C SER A 91 10.01 -3.61 15.26
N GLY A 92 8.94 -3.55 14.45
CA GLY A 92 7.59 -3.93 14.87
C GLY A 92 7.14 -3.18 16.13
N GLU A 93 7.36 -1.87 16.20
CA GLU A 93 6.95 -1.05 17.34
C GLU A 93 5.43 -0.90 17.34
N TRP A 94 4.78 -1.34 18.42
CA TRP A 94 3.33 -1.25 18.55
C TRP A 94 2.86 -1.14 20.02
N PRO A 95 2.00 -0.15 20.37
CA PRO A 95 1.57 0.97 19.54
C PRO A 95 2.73 1.96 19.27
N LYS A 96 2.64 2.72 18.20
CA LYS A 96 3.59 3.76 17.80
C LYS A 96 3.91 4.71 18.96
N GLY A 97 5.19 4.94 19.20
CA GLY A 97 5.70 5.82 20.26
C GLY A 97 5.81 5.15 21.63
N SER A 98 5.44 3.87 21.77
CA SER A 98 5.57 3.12 23.03
C SER A 98 6.99 2.58 23.26
N GLY A 99 7.78 2.42 22.20
CA GLY A 99 9.03 1.66 22.24
C GLY A 99 8.87 0.15 22.49
N HIS A 100 7.65 -0.38 22.45
CA HIS A 100 7.40 -1.81 22.60
C HIS A 100 7.65 -2.53 21.27
N SER A 101 8.73 -3.31 21.19
CA SER A 101 9.11 -4.05 19.98
C SER A 101 8.51 -5.46 19.98
N TYR A 102 8.01 -5.89 18.82
CA TYR A 102 7.36 -7.19 18.57
C TYR A 102 7.96 -7.94 17.38
N LEU A 103 9.09 -7.49 16.84
CA LEU A 103 9.71 -8.10 15.68
C LEU A 103 11.21 -7.80 15.68
N ASP A 104 12.05 -8.84 15.61
CA ASP A 104 13.49 -8.65 15.42
C ASP A 104 13.88 -8.72 13.93
N GLY A 105 13.12 -9.42 13.10
CA GLY A 105 13.17 -9.25 11.64
C GLY A 105 12.42 -10.32 10.86
N LEU A 106 11.88 -9.91 9.72
CA LEU A 106 11.05 -10.69 8.82
C LEU A 106 11.64 -10.59 7.40
N ALA A 107 11.97 -11.70 6.76
CA ALA A 107 12.47 -11.72 5.39
C ALA A 107 11.65 -12.65 4.50
N MET A 108 11.29 -12.13 3.33
CA MET A 108 10.66 -12.89 2.26
C MET A 108 11.63 -13.94 1.70
N ILE A 109 11.09 -15.12 1.38
CA ILE A 109 11.81 -16.25 0.81
C ILE A 109 11.07 -16.77 -0.43
N VAL A 110 11.81 -16.93 -1.52
CA VAL A 110 11.40 -17.75 -2.67
C VAL A 110 12.39 -18.88 -2.87
N GLY A 111 11.91 -20.11 -2.96
CA GLY A 111 12.72 -21.27 -3.30
C GLY A 111 12.14 -22.05 -4.46
N ALA A 112 12.99 -22.72 -5.23
CA ALA A 112 12.52 -23.59 -6.30
C ALA A 112 13.43 -24.80 -6.54
N ARG A 113 12.86 -25.86 -7.08
CA ARG A 113 13.64 -26.99 -7.58
C ARG A 113 14.09 -26.73 -9.02
N ALA A 114 15.38 -26.52 -9.23
CA ALA A 114 15.96 -26.31 -10.55
C ALA A 114 16.72 -27.54 -11.06
N SER A 115 16.46 -27.95 -12.30
CA SER A 115 17.14 -29.11 -12.91
C SER A 115 18.56 -28.74 -13.38
N VAL A 116 19.53 -29.59 -13.09
CA VAL A 116 20.93 -29.43 -13.52
C VAL A 116 21.52 -30.75 -14.03
N ASN A 117 22.50 -30.66 -14.92
CA ASN A 117 23.26 -31.83 -15.38
C ASN A 117 24.65 -31.86 -14.76
N LEU A 118 24.87 -32.79 -13.84
CA LEU A 118 26.18 -32.98 -13.19
C LEU A 118 26.90 -34.16 -13.85
N ALA A 119 27.92 -33.85 -14.66
CA ALA A 119 28.76 -34.86 -15.32
C ALA A 119 27.98 -35.93 -16.11
N GLY A 120 26.88 -35.53 -16.79
CA GLY A 120 26.03 -36.42 -17.57
C GLY A 120 24.92 -37.10 -16.78
N VAL A 121 24.74 -36.76 -15.50
CA VAL A 121 23.61 -37.22 -14.67
C VAL A 121 22.67 -36.06 -14.42
N ASP A 122 21.43 -36.20 -14.86
CA ASP A 122 20.37 -35.24 -14.54
C ASP A 122 20.01 -35.34 -13.05
N THR A 123 20.04 -34.20 -12.38
CA THR A 123 19.70 -34.05 -10.97
C THR A 123 19.06 -32.68 -10.76
N PHE A 124 18.93 -32.23 -9.52
CA PHE A 124 18.38 -30.93 -9.21
C PHE A 124 19.16 -30.27 -8.07
N ILE A 125 18.97 -28.96 -7.98
CA ILE A 125 19.37 -28.08 -6.89
C ILE A 125 18.12 -27.39 -6.35
N THR A 126 18.23 -26.73 -5.19
CA THR A 126 17.11 -26.11 -4.48
C THR A 126 17.43 -24.67 -4.05
N PRO A 127 17.75 -23.76 -5.00
CA PRO A 127 18.17 -22.41 -4.65
C PRO A 127 17.09 -21.68 -3.85
N ILE A 128 17.54 -20.86 -2.89
CA ILE A 128 16.70 -20.00 -2.07
C ILE A 128 17.13 -18.54 -2.22
N SER A 129 16.20 -17.69 -2.67
CA SER A 129 16.37 -16.24 -2.74
C SER A 129 15.74 -15.59 -1.50
N THR A 130 16.56 -14.91 -0.71
CA THR A 130 16.14 -14.12 0.47
C THR A 130 17.11 -12.98 0.74
N ALA A 131 16.89 -12.15 1.76
CA ALA A 131 17.84 -11.11 2.19
C ALA A 131 17.79 -10.82 3.70
N TYR A 132 17.78 -11.88 4.49
CA TYR A 132 17.80 -11.79 5.95
C TYR A 132 19.13 -11.26 6.51
N ARG A 133 19.08 -10.50 7.61
CA ARG A 133 20.28 -9.90 8.25
C ARG A 133 21.34 -10.90 8.69
N GLU A 134 20.95 -12.12 9.06
CA GLU A 134 21.79 -13.11 9.74
C GLU A 134 21.96 -14.40 8.96
N HIS A 135 23.12 -15.04 9.14
CA HIS A 135 23.41 -16.37 8.59
C HIS A 135 22.99 -16.53 7.13
N PHE A 136 23.32 -15.49 6.35
CA PHE A 136 23.01 -15.32 4.95
C PHE A 136 24.23 -15.64 4.07
N ASP A 137 23.99 -16.16 2.86
CA ASP A 137 25.06 -16.55 1.96
C ASP A 137 25.83 -15.37 1.37
N ARG A 138 27.11 -15.62 1.15
CA ARG A 138 28.05 -14.60 0.67
C ARG A 138 29.07 -15.21 -0.29
N ASP A 139 29.44 -14.40 -1.27
CA ASP A 139 30.59 -14.68 -2.12
C ASP A 139 31.85 -14.90 -1.26
N PRO A 140 32.49 -16.08 -1.32
CA PRO A 140 33.66 -16.38 -0.49
C PRO A 140 34.91 -15.60 -0.90
N VAL A 141 34.89 -14.91 -2.05
CA VAL A 141 35.98 -14.07 -2.55
C VAL A 141 35.70 -12.60 -2.27
N SER A 142 34.54 -12.09 -2.68
CA SER A 142 34.21 -10.66 -2.56
C SER A 142 33.54 -10.29 -1.24
N GLY A 143 32.96 -11.25 -0.52
CA GLY A 143 32.18 -11.04 0.70
C GLY A 143 30.79 -10.45 0.46
N LYS A 144 30.42 -10.20 -0.81
CA LYS A 144 29.12 -9.67 -1.19
C LYS A 144 28.01 -10.67 -0.82
N PRO A 145 26.88 -10.20 -0.28
CA PRO A 145 25.69 -11.04 -0.07
C PRO A 145 25.20 -11.69 -1.38
N TRP A 146 24.62 -12.89 -1.27
CA TRP A 146 23.96 -13.62 -2.35
C TRP A 146 22.47 -13.80 -2.04
N GLY A 147 21.62 -13.04 -2.74
CA GLY A 147 20.16 -13.14 -2.72
C GLY A 147 19.53 -11.86 -3.26
N TRP A 148 18.46 -11.36 -2.63
CA TRP A 148 17.77 -10.18 -3.13
C TRP A 148 18.62 -8.92 -3.05
N GLU A 149 18.66 -8.17 -4.15
CA GLU A 149 19.27 -6.85 -4.21
C GLU A 149 18.38 -5.84 -4.94
N PRO A 150 18.37 -4.56 -4.53
CA PRO A 150 17.52 -3.55 -5.16
C PRO A 150 17.94 -3.30 -6.61
N VAL A 151 16.98 -3.31 -7.52
CA VAL A 151 17.16 -2.97 -8.94
C VAL A 151 17.37 -1.46 -9.07
N PRO A 152 18.45 -0.99 -9.75
CA PRO A 152 18.69 0.43 -9.95
C PRO A 152 17.56 1.14 -10.72
N GLY A 153 17.18 2.34 -10.25
CA GLY A 153 16.19 3.20 -10.93
C GLY A 153 14.85 3.35 -10.20
N TYR A 154 14.62 2.59 -9.13
CA TYR A 154 13.37 2.61 -8.34
C TYR A 154 13.44 3.47 -7.07
N LEU A 155 14.42 4.36 -6.97
CA LEU A 155 14.59 5.31 -5.86
C LEU A 155 15.41 6.52 -6.32
N ASN A 156 15.34 7.62 -5.59
CA ASN A 156 16.25 8.73 -5.77
C ASN A 156 17.68 8.28 -5.45
N PRO A 157 18.64 8.26 -6.39
CA PRO A 157 20.01 7.81 -6.11
C PRO A 157 20.74 8.69 -5.09
N ARG A 158 20.27 9.94 -4.87
CA ARG A 158 20.76 10.86 -3.84
C ARG A 158 19.99 10.75 -2.52
N GLY A 159 18.86 10.05 -2.52
CA GLY A 159 18.03 9.79 -1.35
C GLY A 159 18.64 8.76 -0.41
N ASP A 160 18.20 8.81 0.85
CA ASP A 160 18.63 7.93 1.94
C ASP A 160 17.64 6.80 2.25
N ARG A 161 16.49 6.77 1.54
CA ARG A 161 15.37 5.85 1.73
C ARG A 161 14.86 5.26 0.41
N PRO A 162 14.14 4.13 0.44
CA PRO A 162 13.33 3.66 -0.69
C PRO A 162 12.25 4.68 -1.06
N ALA A 163 11.70 4.59 -2.28
CA ALA A 163 10.65 5.49 -2.70
C ALA A 163 9.37 5.30 -1.85
N ILE A 164 8.77 6.40 -1.41
CA ILE A 164 7.58 6.42 -0.54
C ILE A 164 6.63 7.57 -0.93
N SER A 165 5.33 7.31 -0.95
CA SER A 165 4.31 8.19 -1.57
C SER A 165 4.14 9.56 -0.90
N ASN A 166 4.55 9.70 0.36
CA ASN A 166 4.47 10.92 1.15
C ASN A 166 5.78 11.72 1.20
N ASP A 167 6.79 11.35 0.39
CA ASP A 167 8.05 12.07 0.28
C ASP A 167 8.56 12.01 -1.17
N ALA A 168 8.16 12.98 -1.99
CA ALA A 168 8.48 13.05 -3.42
C ALA A 168 9.98 13.01 -3.73
N ARG A 169 10.81 13.60 -2.86
CA ARG A 169 12.28 13.55 -2.91
C ARG A 169 12.87 12.14 -2.88
N SER A 170 12.10 11.14 -2.45
CA SER A 170 12.54 9.75 -2.44
C SER A 170 12.41 9.07 -3.81
N TRP A 171 11.69 9.68 -4.76
CA TRP A 171 11.38 9.10 -6.08
C TRP A 171 12.53 9.28 -7.07
N PRO A 172 12.66 8.41 -8.08
CA PRO A 172 13.59 8.67 -9.17
C PRO A 172 13.14 9.90 -10.00
N GLU A 173 14.07 10.51 -10.75
CA GLU A 173 13.71 11.59 -11.69
C GLU A 173 12.70 11.12 -12.76
N LEU A 174 12.76 9.84 -13.11
CA LEU A 174 11.79 9.15 -13.96
C LEU A 174 11.85 7.65 -13.64
N TRP A 175 10.70 6.99 -13.63
CA TRP A 175 10.64 5.54 -13.43
C TRP A 175 11.33 4.76 -14.57
N PRO A 176 11.80 3.52 -14.32
CA PRO A 176 12.45 2.71 -15.35
C PRO A 176 11.55 2.35 -16.53
N GLU A 177 12.14 2.22 -17.73
CA GLU A 177 11.45 1.90 -18.98
C GLU A 177 10.60 0.62 -18.91
N ALA A 178 11.01 -0.34 -18.06
CA ALA A 178 10.26 -1.55 -17.81
C ALA A 178 8.83 -1.29 -17.31
N ILE A 179 8.62 -0.25 -16.49
CA ILE A 179 7.28 0.15 -16.04
C ILE A 179 6.44 0.60 -17.23
N PHE A 180 6.98 1.48 -18.08
CA PHE A 180 6.26 2.02 -19.24
C PHE A 180 5.93 0.94 -20.27
N THR A 181 6.85 -0.01 -20.45
CA THR A 181 6.64 -1.18 -21.31
C THR A 181 5.55 -2.10 -20.76
N TYR A 182 5.56 -2.35 -19.45
CA TYR A 182 4.56 -3.17 -18.77
C TYR A 182 3.16 -2.55 -18.84
N LEU A 183 3.06 -1.23 -18.62
CA LEU A 183 1.80 -0.51 -18.65
C LEU A 183 1.32 -0.17 -20.06
N ASP A 184 2.12 -0.41 -21.10
CA ASP A 184 1.84 0.02 -22.49
C ASP A 184 1.56 1.53 -22.59
N GLN A 185 2.30 2.33 -21.84
CA GLN A 185 2.11 3.79 -21.71
C GLN A 185 3.41 4.55 -22.02
N PRO A 186 3.37 5.70 -22.70
CA PRO A 186 4.58 6.46 -22.97
C PRO A 186 5.10 7.17 -21.71
N ALA A 187 6.42 7.17 -21.52
CA ALA A 187 7.08 7.87 -20.41
C ALA A 187 6.68 9.36 -20.26
N SER A 188 6.32 10.02 -21.36
CA SER A 188 5.86 11.42 -21.34
C SER A 188 4.59 11.64 -20.53
N ASN A 189 3.74 10.62 -20.40
CA ASN A 189 2.54 10.70 -19.57
C ASN A 189 2.88 10.76 -18.07
N TRP A 190 4.07 10.29 -17.69
CA TRP A 190 4.48 10.20 -16.30
C TRP A 190 5.25 11.42 -15.79
N ILE A 191 5.58 12.35 -16.67
CA ILE A 191 6.28 13.60 -16.31
C ILE A 191 5.30 14.56 -15.64
N ASN A 192 5.63 15.01 -14.43
CA ASN A 192 4.87 16.05 -13.73
C ASN A 192 5.19 17.42 -14.33
N GLN A 193 4.50 17.80 -15.41
CA GLN A 193 4.80 19.04 -16.14
C GLN A 193 4.55 20.29 -15.29
N GLU A 194 3.56 20.26 -14.40
CA GLU A 194 3.20 21.39 -13.53
C GLU A 194 4.34 21.74 -12.56
N GLU A 195 5.00 20.71 -12.05
CA GLU A 195 6.18 20.83 -11.20
C GLU A 195 7.44 21.22 -11.99
N VAL A 196 7.66 20.65 -13.18
CA VAL A 196 8.76 21.05 -14.08
C VAL A 196 8.69 22.55 -14.38
N ASP A 197 7.48 23.10 -14.49
CA ASP A 197 7.25 24.53 -14.76
C ASP A 197 7.34 25.40 -13.49
N GLY A 198 7.44 24.80 -12.30
CA GLY A 198 7.62 25.46 -11.01
C GLY A 198 6.45 26.35 -10.60
N GLN A 199 5.21 25.92 -10.90
CA GLN A 199 4.01 26.70 -10.61
C GLN A 199 3.64 26.63 -9.11
N PRO A 200 3.69 27.73 -8.35
CA PRO A 200 3.43 27.71 -6.91
C PRO A 200 2.00 27.24 -6.58
N GLY A 201 1.87 26.22 -5.73
CA GLY A 201 0.57 25.73 -5.21
C GLY A 201 -0.21 24.83 -6.18
N ILE A 202 0.46 24.29 -7.21
CA ILE A 202 -0.10 23.38 -8.22
C ILE A 202 0.69 22.06 -8.30
N ASP A 203 1.93 22.03 -7.80
CA ASP A 203 2.74 20.82 -7.56
C ASP A 203 1.96 19.71 -6.83
N ASP A 204 2.39 18.45 -6.96
CA ASP A 204 1.56 17.31 -6.54
C ASP A 204 1.58 17.09 -5.02
N ASP A 205 2.68 17.41 -4.35
CA ASP A 205 2.81 17.44 -2.88
C ASP A 205 2.63 18.82 -2.23
N ARG A 206 2.73 19.90 -3.03
CA ARG A 206 2.36 21.29 -2.67
C ARG A 206 3.23 21.92 -1.59
N ASP A 207 4.48 21.49 -1.49
CA ASP A 207 5.44 22.13 -0.61
C ASP A 207 6.09 23.38 -1.22
N GLY A 208 5.89 23.60 -2.52
CA GLY A 208 6.39 24.74 -3.28
C GLY A 208 7.85 24.59 -3.73
N ASP A 209 8.46 23.42 -3.51
CA ASP A 209 9.76 23.04 -4.03
C ASP A 209 9.60 22.28 -5.37
N VAL A 210 10.65 22.26 -6.19
CA VAL A 210 10.70 21.43 -7.42
C VAL A 210 11.62 20.26 -7.09
N ASP A 211 11.05 19.14 -6.69
CA ASP A 211 11.80 18.06 -6.05
C ASP A 211 11.45 16.62 -6.51
N ASN A 212 10.36 16.46 -7.24
CA ASN A 212 10.06 15.39 -8.17
C ASN A 212 9.95 15.89 -9.63
N PHE A 213 10.01 14.97 -10.58
CA PHE A 213 9.77 15.27 -12.01
C PHE A 213 8.79 14.26 -12.61
N THR A 214 8.35 13.30 -11.81
CA THR A 214 7.51 12.18 -12.20
C THR A 214 6.37 12.04 -11.21
N TYR A 215 5.22 11.58 -11.69
CA TYR A 215 4.14 11.16 -10.80
C TYR A 215 4.52 9.91 -10.01
N TRP A 216 3.92 9.77 -8.82
CA TRP A 216 4.00 8.55 -8.03
C TRP A 216 3.57 7.33 -8.85
N GLN A 217 4.29 6.22 -8.70
CA GLN A 217 3.87 4.93 -9.23
C GLN A 217 2.90 4.27 -8.25
N GLY A 218 1.66 4.74 -8.30
CA GLY A 218 0.56 4.25 -7.47
C GLY A 218 0.13 2.85 -7.88
N TYR A 219 -0.35 2.08 -6.90
CA TYR A 219 -0.94 0.77 -7.17
C TYR A 219 -2.13 0.83 -8.14
N PHE A 220 -3.01 1.84 -8.00
CA PHE A 220 -4.17 2.10 -8.87
C PHE A 220 -3.85 3.03 -10.03
N GLY A 221 -2.60 3.06 -10.46
CA GLY A 221 -2.20 3.86 -11.60
C GLY A 221 -1.41 5.12 -11.25
N ARG A 222 -1.13 5.86 -12.31
CA ARG A 222 -0.21 7.00 -12.30
C ARG A 222 -0.73 8.07 -11.33
N GLY A 223 0.10 8.51 -10.39
CA GLY A 223 -0.18 9.61 -9.47
C GLY A 223 -1.23 9.31 -8.38
N VAL A 224 -1.89 8.15 -8.42
CA VAL A 224 -2.91 7.78 -7.43
C VAL A 224 -2.23 7.36 -6.14
N LYS A 225 -2.53 8.06 -5.04
CA LYS A 225 -2.07 7.71 -3.68
C LYS A 225 -3.27 7.17 -2.90
N ASN A 226 -3.55 5.87 -3.03
CA ASN A 226 -4.69 5.23 -2.33
C ASN A 226 -4.43 5.06 -0.83
N ALA A 227 -3.27 4.51 -0.47
CA ALA A 227 -2.84 4.43 0.92
C ALA A 227 -2.20 5.75 1.36
N ASP A 228 -2.40 6.13 2.62
CA ASP A 228 -1.75 7.30 3.22
C ASP A 228 -0.22 7.20 3.18
N VAL A 229 0.29 5.98 3.33
CA VAL A 229 1.70 5.64 3.14
C VAL A 229 1.80 4.42 2.25
N GLU A 230 2.46 4.58 1.12
CA GLU A 230 2.80 3.52 0.18
C GLU A 230 4.30 3.56 -0.11
N THR A 231 4.99 2.43 -0.05
CA THR A 231 6.35 2.30 -0.61
C THR A 231 6.32 1.42 -1.84
N PHE A 232 7.21 1.71 -2.80
CA PHE A 232 7.38 0.89 -4.00
C PHE A 232 8.86 0.76 -4.32
N PHE A 233 9.31 -0.47 -4.54
CA PHE A 233 10.66 -0.76 -5.03
C PHE A 233 10.69 -2.11 -5.76
N VAL A 234 11.76 -2.34 -6.50
CA VAL A 234 11.99 -3.60 -7.22
C VAL A 234 13.33 -4.19 -6.80
N MET A 235 13.37 -5.51 -6.68
CA MET A 235 14.58 -6.28 -6.38
C MET A 235 14.70 -7.50 -7.29
N ASP A 236 15.93 -7.99 -7.47
CA ASP A 236 16.20 -9.23 -8.22
C ASP A 236 17.21 -10.12 -7.49
N ASP A 237 17.29 -11.39 -7.90
CA ASP A 237 18.25 -12.36 -7.35
C ASP A 237 19.49 -12.54 -8.24
N ALA A 238 19.73 -11.62 -9.17
CA ALA A 238 20.85 -11.72 -10.12
C ALA A 238 22.22 -11.76 -9.43
N SER A 239 22.29 -11.22 -8.21
CA SER A 239 23.48 -11.19 -7.38
C SER A 239 23.84 -12.55 -6.78
N ASP A 240 22.88 -13.48 -6.66
CA ASP A 240 23.09 -14.79 -6.07
C ASP A 240 23.85 -15.70 -7.02
N ARG A 241 25.15 -15.88 -6.77
CA ARG A 241 26.00 -16.70 -7.64
C ARG A 241 26.41 -18.00 -7.00
N GLU A 242 25.68 -18.46 -5.98
CA GLU A 242 26.02 -19.70 -5.28
C GLU A 242 26.08 -20.88 -6.27
N TRP A 243 24.98 -21.09 -6.99
CA TRP A 243 24.78 -22.23 -7.89
C TRP A 243 25.41 -22.08 -9.27
N GLN A 244 25.90 -20.88 -9.63
CA GLN A 244 26.72 -20.68 -10.84
C GLN A 244 28.09 -21.35 -10.72
N ARG A 245 28.53 -21.66 -9.49
CA ARG A 245 29.87 -22.18 -9.25
C ARG A 245 29.93 -23.69 -9.54
N PRO A 246 31.14 -24.21 -9.85
CA PRO A 246 31.34 -25.65 -9.91
C PRO A 246 30.95 -26.34 -8.59
N PRO A 247 30.34 -27.53 -8.63
CA PRO A 247 30.14 -28.36 -9.82
C PRO A 247 28.85 -28.06 -10.63
N TYR A 248 27.96 -27.19 -10.14
CA TYR A 248 26.62 -27.02 -10.66
C TYR A 248 26.57 -26.26 -11.98
N ASN A 249 27.27 -25.12 -12.08
CA ASN A 249 27.28 -24.26 -13.27
C ASN A 249 25.86 -23.96 -13.78
N TYR A 250 24.96 -23.66 -12.86
CA TYR A 250 23.58 -23.31 -13.16
C TYR A 250 23.49 -21.86 -13.64
N PHE A 251 22.75 -21.61 -14.72
CA PHE A 251 22.50 -20.29 -15.25
C PHE A 251 21.00 -20.20 -15.58
N PRO A 252 20.22 -19.36 -14.88
CA PRO A 252 18.77 -19.27 -15.09
C PRO A 252 18.42 -18.72 -16.47
N ILE A 253 19.26 -17.85 -17.04
CA ILE A 253 19.14 -17.32 -18.40
C ILE A 253 20.36 -17.75 -19.21
N ARG A 254 20.15 -18.53 -20.27
CA ARG A 254 21.25 -19.09 -21.09
C ARG A 254 22.05 -18.01 -21.81
N ALA A 255 21.37 -16.94 -22.24
CA ALA A 255 22.00 -15.83 -22.95
C ALA A 255 22.78 -14.89 -22.02
N ASP A 256 22.56 -14.97 -20.70
CA ASP A 256 23.17 -14.09 -19.71
C ASP A 256 23.84 -14.89 -18.59
N ALA A 257 25.13 -15.20 -18.80
CA ALA A 257 25.93 -15.92 -17.82
C ALA A 257 26.28 -15.11 -16.55
N ASN A 258 25.95 -13.82 -16.48
CA ASN A 258 26.23 -12.98 -15.32
C ASN A 258 25.04 -12.89 -14.35
N ARG A 259 23.83 -13.29 -14.78
CA ARG A 259 22.63 -13.32 -13.94
C ARG A 259 22.57 -14.63 -13.14
N GLY A 260 22.60 -14.47 -11.82
CA GLY A 260 22.51 -15.54 -10.83
C GLY A 260 21.09 -15.86 -10.38
N GLY A 261 20.99 -16.60 -9.29
CA GLY A 261 19.75 -16.96 -8.61
C GLY A 261 18.88 -17.89 -9.42
N LEU A 262 17.58 -17.76 -9.20
CA LEU A 262 16.50 -18.36 -9.99
C LEU A 262 16.12 -17.47 -11.18
N GLY A 263 16.71 -16.28 -11.36
CA GLY A 263 16.31 -15.37 -12.42
C GLY A 263 14.91 -14.84 -12.19
N LEU A 264 14.68 -14.34 -10.97
CA LEU A 264 13.43 -13.78 -10.52
C LEU A 264 13.57 -12.26 -10.32
N ARG A 265 12.50 -11.55 -10.66
CA ARG A 265 12.33 -10.12 -10.38
C ARG A 265 11.12 -9.96 -9.50
N VAL A 266 11.22 -9.10 -8.48
CA VAL A 266 10.15 -8.90 -7.50
C VAL A 266 9.84 -7.42 -7.37
N GLU A 267 8.58 -7.05 -7.61
CA GLU A 267 8.05 -5.74 -7.26
C GLU A 267 7.45 -5.83 -5.87
N VAL A 268 7.79 -4.88 -5.01
CA VAL A 268 7.39 -4.89 -3.61
C VAL A 268 6.66 -3.60 -3.29
N ARG A 269 5.52 -3.73 -2.61
CA ARG A 269 4.80 -2.60 -2.02
C ARG A 269 4.53 -2.83 -0.54
N GLY A 270 4.51 -1.73 0.20
CA GLY A 270 4.01 -1.70 1.57
C GLY A 270 2.92 -0.64 1.69
N PHE A 271 1.80 -0.95 2.34
CA PHE A 271 0.68 -0.02 2.51
C PHE A 271 0.31 0.18 3.98
N GLN A 272 -0.05 1.41 4.34
CA GLN A 272 -0.74 1.77 5.59
C GLN A 272 -1.75 2.89 5.35
N TRP A 273 -2.92 2.76 5.98
CA TRP A 273 -3.98 3.77 6.03
C TRP A 273 -4.07 4.36 7.43
N SER A 274 -4.47 5.63 7.54
CA SER A 274 -4.73 6.28 8.83
C SER A 274 -6.03 5.80 9.50
N GLN A 275 -6.92 5.15 8.74
CA GLN A 275 -8.19 4.69 9.26
C GLN A 275 -8.00 3.70 10.43
N VAL A 276 -8.83 3.87 11.47
CA VAL A 276 -8.82 3.08 12.71
C VAL A 276 -9.00 1.58 12.45
N LEU A 277 -9.80 1.19 11.46
CA LEU A 277 -10.00 -0.22 11.09
C LEU A 277 -8.74 -0.91 10.55
N ALA A 278 -7.76 -0.15 10.06
CA ALA A 278 -6.49 -0.66 9.55
C ALA A 278 -5.30 -0.30 10.45
N GLU A 279 -5.55 0.22 11.66
CA GLU A 279 -4.52 0.90 12.46
C GLU A 279 -3.42 -0.02 12.99
N ASP A 280 -3.77 -1.28 13.22
CA ASP A 280 -2.91 -2.33 13.76
C ASP A 280 -2.36 -3.26 12.66
N ASN A 281 -2.13 -2.75 11.44
CA ASN A 281 -1.61 -3.55 10.33
C ASN A 281 -0.62 -2.79 9.42
N ILE A 282 0.25 -3.56 8.77
CA ILE A 282 0.99 -3.18 7.56
C ILE A 282 0.76 -4.26 6.51
N PHE A 283 0.34 -3.85 5.32
CA PHE A 283 0.20 -4.73 4.17
C PHE A 283 1.51 -4.75 3.39
N TRP A 284 1.95 -5.93 2.95
CA TRP A 284 3.12 -6.12 2.10
C TRP A 284 2.74 -6.98 0.89
N LEU A 285 2.90 -6.42 -0.30
CA LEU A 285 2.59 -7.04 -1.57
C LEU A 285 3.87 -7.40 -2.32
N TYR A 286 3.92 -8.60 -2.90
CA TYR A 286 5.05 -9.08 -3.69
C TYR A 286 4.55 -9.63 -5.02
N ASP A 287 4.92 -8.97 -6.10
CA ASP A 287 4.72 -9.44 -7.46
C ASP A 287 6.02 -10.07 -7.99
N ILE A 288 6.05 -11.38 -8.14
CA ILE A 288 7.23 -12.16 -8.52
C ILE A 288 7.09 -12.59 -9.98
N VAL A 289 8.04 -12.17 -10.81
CA VAL A 289 8.10 -12.51 -12.23
C VAL A 289 9.25 -13.47 -12.50
N ASN A 290 8.94 -14.62 -13.11
CA ASN A 290 9.94 -15.57 -13.59
C ASN A 290 10.48 -15.13 -14.95
N ILE A 291 11.59 -14.39 -14.94
CA ILE A 291 12.28 -13.94 -16.16
C ILE A 291 13.31 -14.96 -16.67
N SER A 292 13.39 -16.16 -16.08
CA SER A 292 14.35 -17.20 -16.46
C SER A 292 13.96 -17.92 -17.76
N ASP A 293 14.85 -18.79 -18.28
CA ASP A 293 14.52 -19.70 -19.39
C ASP A 293 13.91 -21.03 -18.91
N THR A 294 13.42 -21.09 -17.65
CA THR A 294 13.02 -22.32 -16.96
C THR A 294 11.67 -22.18 -16.28
N THR A 295 10.78 -23.15 -16.52
CA THR A 295 9.62 -23.40 -15.65
C THR A 295 10.07 -24.17 -14.41
N TYR A 296 9.68 -23.69 -13.23
CA TYR A 296 9.95 -24.34 -11.95
C TYR A 296 8.72 -25.12 -11.49
N ASP A 297 8.73 -26.45 -11.68
CA ASP A 297 7.60 -27.32 -11.32
C ASP A 297 7.28 -27.36 -9.80
N ARG A 298 8.18 -26.84 -8.97
CA ARG A 298 8.07 -26.85 -7.50
C ARG A 298 8.73 -25.62 -6.88
N ALA A 299 8.07 -24.48 -7.01
CA ALA A 299 8.37 -23.25 -6.29
C ALA A 299 7.67 -23.24 -4.92
N VAL A 300 8.24 -22.54 -3.94
CA VAL A 300 7.67 -22.29 -2.61
C VAL A 300 7.94 -20.84 -2.22
N PHE A 301 6.92 -20.14 -1.76
CA PHE A 301 7.02 -18.75 -1.29
C PHE A 301 6.71 -18.70 0.20
N GLY A 302 7.29 -17.74 0.93
CA GLY A 302 7.02 -17.59 2.35
C GLY A 302 7.96 -16.64 3.06
N TYR A 303 8.05 -16.77 4.38
CA TYR A 303 8.88 -15.90 5.21
C TYR A 303 9.63 -16.62 6.31
N LEU A 304 10.75 -16.01 6.67
CA LEU A 304 11.49 -16.26 7.89
C LEU A 304 11.25 -15.09 8.85
N SER A 305 10.78 -15.37 10.07
CA SER A 305 10.60 -14.35 11.11
C SER A 305 11.35 -14.70 12.37
N ASP A 306 12.11 -13.76 12.89
CA ASP A 306 12.55 -13.74 14.28
C ASP A 306 11.62 -12.80 15.05
N VAL A 307 10.79 -13.41 15.91
CA VAL A 307 9.57 -12.77 16.39
C VAL A 307 9.83 -11.78 17.50
N GLY A 308 10.83 -11.97 18.36
CA GLY A 308 11.23 -11.01 19.40
C GLY A 308 10.07 -10.38 20.21
N VAL A 309 9.03 -11.15 20.56
CA VAL A 309 7.88 -10.60 21.28
C VAL A 309 8.31 -10.28 22.72
N GLY A 310 7.86 -9.14 23.25
CA GLY A 310 8.37 -8.65 24.54
C GLY A 310 9.72 -7.94 24.45
N GLY A 311 10.29 -7.79 23.24
CA GLY A 311 11.52 -7.05 23.02
C GLY A 311 12.79 -7.85 23.36
N THR A 312 13.94 -7.21 23.12
CA THR A 312 15.25 -7.88 23.06
C THR A 312 15.63 -8.67 24.32
N ASP A 313 15.28 -8.18 25.51
CA ASP A 313 15.70 -8.80 26.78
C ASP A 313 14.65 -9.77 27.36
N ASP A 314 13.55 -10.03 26.64
CA ASP A 314 12.42 -10.88 27.10
C ASP A 314 11.99 -11.98 26.13
N SER A 315 12.65 -12.15 24.97
CA SER A 315 12.35 -13.22 24.01
C SER A 315 12.51 -14.67 24.55
N GLY A 316 12.87 -14.86 25.82
CA GLY A 316 13.21 -16.16 26.41
C GLY A 316 12.02 -17.12 26.59
N ASP A 317 10.80 -16.60 26.55
CA ASP A 317 9.55 -17.35 26.75
C ASP A 317 8.48 -17.10 25.69
N ASP A 318 8.91 -16.69 24.49
CA ASP A 318 8.04 -16.59 23.33
C ASP A 318 7.39 -17.92 22.96
N ASN A 319 6.16 -17.79 22.45
CA ASN A 319 5.33 -18.85 21.94
C ASN A 319 4.90 -18.49 20.52
N ALA A 320 4.61 -19.52 19.72
CA ALA A 320 4.11 -19.34 18.37
C ALA A 320 3.08 -20.40 18.01
N SER A 321 2.10 -20.03 17.20
CA SER A 321 1.05 -20.92 16.72
C SER A 321 0.54 -20.42 15.36
N PHE A 322 -0.48 -21.10 14.83
CA PHE A 322 -1.09 -20.78 13.54
C PHE A 322 -2.61 -20.95 13.62
N ASP A 323 -3.27 -20.41 12.61
CA ASP A 323 -4.67 -20.65 12.28
C ASP A 323 -4.76 -20.89 10.77
N LEU A 324 -5.34 -22.03 10.37
CA LEU A 324 -5.46 -22.41 8.96
C LEU A 324 -6.74 -21.89 8.31
N GLU A 325 -7.73 -21.47 9.11
CA GLU A 325 -8.95 -20.85 8.57
C GLU A 325 -8.70 -19.36 8.28
N LEU A 326 -7.78 -18.75 9.03
CA LEU A 326 -7.35 -17.37 8.83
C LEU A 326 -6.01 -17.25 8.09
N ASP A 327 -5.47 -18.34 7.53
CA ASP A 327 -4.17 -18.39 6.83
C ASP A 327 -3.04 -17.59 7.48
N MET A 328 -2.88 -17.76 8.80
CA MET A 328 -1.95 -16.95 9.56
C MET A 328 -1.11 -17.74 10.54
N ALA A 329 0.12 -17.27 10.73
CA ALA A 329 0.98 -17.66 11.85
C ALA A 329 1.07 -16.49 12.84
N TYR A 330 1.21 -16.75 14.13
CA TYR A 330 1.30 -15.69 15.15
C TYR A 330 2.21 -16.07 16.30
N ALA A 331 2.73 -15.05 16.99
CA ALA A 331 3.58 -15.19 18.15
C ALA A 331 3.12 -14.31 19.32
N TYR A 332 3.46 -14.73 20.53
CA TYR A 332 3.10 -14.06 21.78
C TYR A 332 4.05 -14.44 22.92
N ASP A 333 4.17 -13.55 23.89
CA ASP A 333 4.96 -13.79 25.09
C ASP A 333 4.14 -14.54 26.17
N GLN A 334 4.77 -15.48 26.89
CA GLN A 334 4.08 -16.40 27.82
C GLN A 334 3.62 -15.71 29.09
N ASP A 335 4.42 -14.81 29.66
CA ASP A 335 4.18 -14.23 30.98
C ASP A 335 3.59 -12.80 30.91
N GLY A 336 3.60 -12.21 29.72
CA GLY A 336 2.97 -10.95 29.38
C GLY A 336 3.84 -9.72 29.65
N ARG A 337 5.18 -9.81 29.62
CA ARG A 337 6.06 -8.77 30.19
C ARG A 337 7.30 -8.38 29.36
N GLY A 338 7.10 -7.48 28.41
CA GLY A 338 8.23 -6.99 27.64
C GLY A 338 9.18 -6.01 28.35
N THR A 339 10.31 -5.77 27.68
CA THR A 339 11.40 -4.88 28.05
C THR A 339 11.82 -3.96 26.90
N SER A 340 11.83 -2.65 27.15
CA SER A 340 12.24 -1.62 26.19
C SER A 340 13.30 -0.70 26.78
N ASP A 341 13.87 0.18 25.96
CA ASP A 341 14.75 1.26 26.40
C ASP A 341 14.06 2.23 27.39
N PHE A 342 12.72 2.29 27.39
CA PHE A 342 11.92 3.11 28.30
C PHE A 342 11.51 2.36 29.59
N GLY A 343 11.85 1.08 29.70
CA GLY A 343 11.56 0.22 30.84
C GLY A 343 10.70 -0.99 30.48
N THR A 344 10.28 -1.72 31.52
CA THR A 344 9.40 -2.89 31.39
C THR A 344 7.97 -2.48 31.08
N TRP A 345 7.26 -3.22 30.24
CA TRP A 345 5.83 -3.05 29.98
C TRP A 345 5.04 -4.34 30.20
N SER A 346 3.74 -4.22 30.45
CA SER A 346 2.82 -5.35 30.59
C SER A 346 1.37 -4.83 30.52
N PRO A 347 0.44 -5.56 29.88
CA PRO A 347 0.67 -6.80 29.13
C PRO A 347 1.38 -6.57 27.79
N THR A 348 2.05 -7.60 27.28
CA THR A 348 2.44 -7.70 25.86
C THR A 348 1.23 -8.09 25.02
N GLY A 349 1.21 -7.66 23.76
CA GLY A 349 0.24 -8.11 22.75
C GLY A 349 0.71 -9.33 21.96
N TYR A 350 0.02 -9.58 20.86
CA TYR A 350 0.30 -10.61 19.86
C TYR A 350 0.76 -9.96 18.56
N ILE A 351 1.59 -10.66 17.79
CA ILE A 351 1.93 -10.32 16.42
C ILE A 351 1.54 -11.45 15.48
N GLY A 352 0.91 -11.12 14.35
CA GLY A 352 0.45 -12.04 13.33
C GLY A 352 1.09 -11.78 11.98
N TYR A 353 1.28 -12.85 11.22
CA TYR A 353 1.78 -12.90 9.86
C TYR A 353 0.75 -13.67 9.05
N ALA A 354 -0.10 -12.94 8.34
CA ALA A 354 -1.27 -13.48 7.65
C ALA A 354 -1.11 -13.39 6.14
N TYR A 355 -1.39 -14.48 5.40
CA TYR A 355 -1.65 -14.36 3.97
C TYR A 355 -3.00 -13.67 3.79
N LEU A 356 -3.02 -12.68 2.91
CA LEU A 356 -4.25 -12.10 2.34
C LEU A 356 -4.45 -12.61 0.92
N GLU A 357 -3.32 -12.81 0.24
CA GLU A 357 -3.19 -13.50 -1.02
C GLU A 357 -2.02 -14.47 -0.91
N SER A 358 -2.15 -15.68 -1.42
CA SER A 358 -1.05 -16.61 -1.65
C SER A 358 -0.98 -16.98 -3.13
N PRO A 359 0.13 -17.58 -3.61
CA PRO A 359 0.21 -17.99 -5.01
C PRO A 359 -0.96 -18.90 -5.37
N GLY A 360 -1.51 -18.71 -6.57
CA GLY A 360 -2.62 -19.52 -7.05
C GLY A 360 -2.19 -20.92 -7.47
N ASN A 361 -3.13 -21.86 -7.52
CA ASN A 361 -2.89 -23.20 -8.06
C ASN A 361 -3.96 -23.62 -9.09
N PRO A 362 -4.02 -22.91 -10.23
CA PRO A 362 -5.15 -22.95 -11.15
C PRO A 362 -5.20 -24.21 -12.04
N PHE A 363 -4.52 -25.28 -11.65
CA PHE A 363 -4.28 -26.45 -12.50
C PHE A 363 -4.54 -27.78 -11.78
N ASN A 364 -5.09 -27.76 -10.57
CA ASN A 364 -5.17 -28.94 -9.72
C ASN A 364 -6.60 -29.52 -9.60
N GLY A 365 -7.65 -28.79 -9.99
CA GLY A 365 -9.05 -29.20 -9.91
C GLY A 365 -9.70 -29.04 -8.55
N PHE A 366 -9.11 -28.27 -7.63
CA PHE A 366 -9.56 -28.08 -6.25
C PHE A 366 -9.59 -26.60 -5.89
N ASP A 367 -10.70 -26.17 -5.31
CA ASP A 367 -10.81 -24.92 -4.55
C ASP A 367 -9.94 -25.07 -3.28
N ASP A 368 -8.71 -24.57 -3.32
CA ASP A 368 -7.67 -24.85 -2.33
C ASP A 368 -7.89 -24.04 -1.03
N ASP A 369 -8.49 -22.83 -1.11
CA ASP A 369 -8.80 -21.93 0.01
C ASP A 369 -10.31 -21.82 0.35
N LEU A 370 -11.18 -22.50 -0.39
CA LEU A 370 -12.63 -22.64 -0.14
C LEU A 370 -13.44 -21.35 -0.34
N ASP A 371 -12.95 -20.42 -1.16
CA ASP A 371 -13.65 -19.18 -1.50
C ASP A 371 -14.73 -19.38 -2.59
N GLY A 372 -14.71 -20.52 -3.28
CA GLY A 372 -15.65 -20.90 -4.33
C GLY A 372 -15.09 -20.83 -5.74
N MET A 373 -13.85 -20.36 -5.89
CA MET A 373 -13.06 -20.36 -7.12
C MET A 373 -12.37 -21.73 -7.26
N ILE A 374 -12.56 -22.41 -8.40
CA ILE A 374 -11.81 -23.61 -8.78
C ILE A 374 -11.01 -23.36 -10.05
N ASP A 375 -9.68 -23.41 -9.92
CA ASP A 375 -8.73 -23.30 -11.01
C ASP A 375 -8.68 -21.93 -11.74
N GLU A 376 -9.23 -20.85 -11.17
CA GLU A 376 -9.25 -19.51 -11.79
C GLU A 376 -7.95 -18.73 -11.60
N ARG A 377 -7.71 -17.81 -12.53
CA ARG A 377 -6.64 -16.84 -12.44
C ARG A 377 -7.16 -15.48 -12.82
N ARG A 378 -6.79 -14.53 -11.98
CA ARG A 378 -6.81 -13.09 -12.22
C ARG A 378 -6.20 -12.61 -13.56
N ASP A 379 -5.37 -13.38 -14.26
CA ASP A 379 -4.68 -12.90 -15.48
C ASP A 379 -5.16 -13.60 -16.76
N ASP A 380 -6.43 -13.99 -16.80
CA ASP A 380 -7.02 -14.73 -17.92
C ASP A 380 -7.86 -13.88 -18.90
N GLY A 381 -8.06 -12.58 -18.61
CA GLY A 381 -8.83 -11.65 -19.44
C GLY A 381 -10.33 -11.73 -19.24
N ILE A 382 -10.78 -12.29 -18.11
CA ILE A 382 -12.17 -12.49 -17.74
C ILE A 382 -12.37 -11.93 -16.34
N ASP A 383 -13.33 -11.02 -16.21
CA ASP A 383 -13.93 -10.62 -14.93
C ASP A 383 -14.61 -11.86 -14.32
N ASN A 384 -13.89 -12.52 -13.40
CA ASN A 384 -14.20 -13.87 -12.95
C ASN A 384 -15.36 -13.91 -11.95
N ASP A 385 -15.47 -12.88 -11.11
CA ASP A 385 -16.50 -12.77 -10.08
C ASP A 385 -17.69 -11.87 -10.50
N GLY A 386 -17.52 -11.09 -11.57
CA GLY A 386 -18.56 -10.29 -12.20
C GLY A 386 -18.80 -8.93 -11.53
N ASP A 387 -17.81 -8.40 -10.82
CA ASP A 387 -17.96 -7.18 -10.02
C ASP A 387 -17.57 -5.89 -10.78
N TRP A 388 -16.83 -5.98 -11.89
CA TRP A 388 -16.51 -4.87 -12.80
C TRP A 388 -17.77 -4.15 -13.33
N GLN A 389 -17.79 -2.82 -13.21
CA GLN A 389 -18.92 -1.98 -13.62
C GLN A 389 -18.54 -0.99 -14.72
N ALA A 390 -19.20 -1.16 -15.87
CA ALA A 390 -19.18 -0.16 -16.95
C ALA A 390 -19.74 1.20 -16.53
N TYR A 391 -19.48 2.23 -17.34
CA TYR A 391 -20.07 3.55 -17.14
C TYR A 391 -21.61 3.53 -17.13
N SER A 392 -22.18 4.48 -16.38
CA SER A 392 -23.63 4.60 -16.21
C SER A 392 -24.27 5.55 -17.24
N ASP A 393 -24.96 5.01 -18.25
CA ASP A 393 -25.74 5.83 -19.22
C ASP A 393 -27.09 6.30 -18.62
N LEU A 394 -27.05 7.37 -17.83
CA LEU A 394 -28.21 7.91 -17.12
C LEU A 394 -29.25 8.51 -18.08
N ASN A 395 -28.81 8.97 -19.26
CA ASN A 395 -29.68 9.64 -20.23
C ASN A 395 -30.12 8.76 -21.42
N GLY A 396 -29.58 7.54 -21.53
CA GLY A 396 -29.97 6.52 -22.51
C GLY A 396 -29.47 6.80 -23.92
N ASN A 397 -28.39 7.56 -24.10
CA ASN A 397 -27.86 7.92 -25.42
C ASN A 397 -26.83 6.91 -25.97
N GLY A 398 -26.39 5.95 -25.15
CA GLY A 398 -25.37 4.95 -25.47
C GLY A 398 -23.94 5.46 -25.49
N PHE A 399 -23.65 6.57 -24.82
CA PHE A 399 -22.33 7.18 -24.64
C PHE A 399 -22.20 7.72 -23.22
N TRP A 400 -20.99 7.69 -22.67
CA TRP A 400 -20.72 8.39 -21.42
C TRP A 400 -20.73 9.91 -21.65
N ASP A 401 -21.42 10.63 -20.76
CA ASP A 401 -21.35 12.08 -20.63
C ASP A 401 -20.61 12.48 -19.34
N GLY A 402 -19.87 13.59 -19.35
CA GLY A 402 -19.03 14.02 -18.20
C GLY A 402 -19.77 14.34 -16.88
N ASN A 403 -21.08 14.14 -16.82
CA ASN A 403 -21.91 14.23 -15.62
C ASN A 403 -22.46 12.86 -15.18
N GLU A 404 -21.95 11.78 -15.74
CA GLU A 404 -22.30 10.40 -15.47
C GLU A 404 -21.10 9.68 -14.82
N PRO A 405 -21.33 8.69 -13.94
CA PRO A 405 -20.26 7.86 -13.41
C PRO A 405 -19.57 7.05 -14.51
N LEU A 406 -18.24 7.07 -14.50
CA LEU A 406 -17.42 6.09 -15.24
C LEU A 406 -17.39 4.73 -14.54
N ASN A 407 -17.58 4.69 -13.21
CA ASN A 407 -17.37 3.49 -12.40
C ASN A 407 -15.94 2.94 -12.63
N ASP A 408 -15.81 1.68 -13.06
CA ASP A 408 -14.52 1.00 -13.24
C ASP A 408 -13.96 1.20 -14.67
N ASP A 409 -14.76 1.80 -15.56
CA ASP A 409 -14.42 2.06 -16.97
C ASP A 409 -13.50 3.30 -17.14
N LEU A 410 -12.36 3.25 -16.46
CA LEU A 410 -11.35 4.32 -16.35
C LEU A 410 -10.23 4.19 -17.39
N GLY A 411 -10.25 3.16 -18.24
CA GLY A 411 -9.20 2.87 -19.20
C GLY A 411 -7.89 2.36 -18.58
N LYS A 412 -6.89 2.12 -19.46
CA LYS A 412 -5.64 1.41 -19.12
C LYS A 412 -4.81 2.06 -18.02
N ASP A 413 -4.86 3.38 -17.89
CA ASP A 413 -4.10 4.09 -16.86
C ASP A 413 -4.81 4.12 -15.49
N GLY A 414 -6.09 3.75 -15.43
CA GLY A 414 -6.92 3.66 -14.22
C GLY A 414 -7.28 5.02 -13.62
N VAL A 415 -7.18 6.12 -14.39
CA VAL A 415 -7.33 7.48 -13.89
C VAL A 415 -8.57 8.14 -14.51
N GLY A 416 -9.49 8.60 -13.66
CA GLY A 416 -10.72 9.26 -14.11
C GLY A 416 -10.72 10.80 -14.01
N PRO A 417 -11.76 11.48 -14.53
CA PRO A 417 -11.89 12.95 -14.51
C PRO A 417 -11.88 13.61 -13.12
N PHE A 418 -12.05 12.84 -12.04
CA PHE A 418 -12.00 13.34 -10.67
C PHE A 418 -10.60 13.23 -10.05
N ASP A 419 -9.67 12.54 -10.69
CA ASP A 419 -8.27 12.46 -10.28
C ASP A 419 -7.50 13.69 -10.73
N ARG A 420 -6.61 14.20 -9.86
CA ARG A 420 -5.88 15.45 -10.11
C ARG A 420 -4.93 15.36 -11.30
N GLN A 421 -4.44 14.17 -11.59
CA GLN A 421 -3.46 13.88 -12.63
C GLN A 421 -4.08 13.41 -13.95
N TYR A 422 -5.41 13.48 -14.08
CA TYR A 422 -6.12 13.12 -15.30
C TYR A 422 -5.69 13.99 -16.48
N ASN A 423 -5.22 13.36 -17.55
CA ASN A 423 -4.75 14.04 -18.77
C ASN A 423 -5.73 13.89 -19.96
N GLY A 424 -6.95 13.42 -19.70
CA GLY A 424 -7.98 13.13 -20.69
C GLY A 424 -8.12 11.63 -20.98
N PRO A 425 -9.15 11.23 -21.75
CA PRO A 425 -9.46 9.82 -21.96
C PRO A 425 -8.33 9.06 -22.63
N ASP A 426 -8.08 7.84 -22.16
CA ASP A 426 -7.09 6.92 -22.74
C ASP A 426 -7.76 5.68 -23.38
N GLU A 427 -7.02 4.59 -23.59
CA GLU A 427 -7.55 3.39 -24.24
C GLU A 427 -8.35 2.56 -23.23
N GLY A 428 -9.60 2.23 -23.57
CA GLY A 428 -10.53 1.51 -22.69
C GLY A 428 -11.60 2.43 -22.10
N GLU A 429 -11.24 3.66 -21.74
CA GLU A 429 -12.14 4.57 -21.01
C GLU A 429 -13.48 4.82 -21.72
N ALA A 430 -14.56 4.63 -20.96
CA ALA A 430 -15.95 4.80 -21.36
C ALA A 430 -16.41 3.97 -22.56
N ASP A 431 -15.80 2.80 -22.79
CA ASP A 431 -16.15 1.93 -23.91
C ASP A 431 -17.12 0.78 -23.54
N GLY A 432 -17.35 0.58 -22.25
CA GLY A 432 -18.25 -0.41 -21.67
C GLY A 432 -17.70 -1.84 -21.71
N VAL A 433 -16.39 -2.01 -21.88
CA VAL A 433 -15.68 -3.29 -21.92
C VAL A 433 -14.49 -3.27 -20.95
N PRO A 434 -14.33 -4.30 -20.10
CA PRO A 434 -13.18 -4.40 -19.23
C PRO A 434 -11.86 -4.34 -20.02
N THR A 435 -10.97 -3.45 -19.59
CA THR A 435 -9.67 -3.21 -20.21
C THR A 435 -8.54 -3.42 -19.18
N PRO A 436 -7.48 -4.20 -19.48
CA PRO A 436 -6.44 -4.49 -18.50
C PRO A 436 -5.80 -3.21 -17.91
N GLY A 437 -5.97 -3.04 -16.60
CA GLY A 437 -5.52 -1.86 -15.86
C GLY A 437 -6.61 -1.00 -15.25
N GLU A 438 -7.86 -1.26 -15.62
CA GLU A 438 -9.03 -0.73 -14.94
C GLU A 438 -9.21 -1.33 -13.54
N PRO A 439 -9.79 -0.59 -12.57
CA PRO A 439 -10.23 -1.16 -11.30
C PRO A 439 -11.08 -2.43 -11.50
N ASP A 440 -11.03 -3.33 -10.52
CA ASP A 440 -11.89 -4.52 -10.45
C ASP A 440 -11.88 -5.33 -11.76
N PHE A 441 -10.69 -5.43 -12.40
CA PHE A 441 -10.47 -6.27 -13.56
C PHE A 441 -9.03 -6.78 -13.67
N ASP A 442 -8.89 -8.09 -13.89
CA ASP A 442 -7.63 -8.79 -14.06
C ASP A 442 -6.58 -8.35 -13.01
N ARG A 443 -5.37 -7.90 -13.43
CA ARG A 443 -4.23 -7.51 -12.57
C ARG A 443 -4.56 -6.55 -11.43
N THR A 444 -5.61 -5.77 -11.63
CA THR A 444 -6.06 -4.71 -10.74
C THR A 444 -7.19 -5.18 -9.85
N ASP A 445 -7.81 -6.33 -10.09
CA ASP A 445 -8.66 -7.06 -9.15
C ASP A 445 -7.81 -7.93 -8.22
N LEU A 446 -8.27 -8.31 -7.03
CA LEU A 446 -7.48 -9.05 -6.05
C LEU A 446 -8.06 -10.39 -5.63
N ASP A 447 -9.37 -10.58 -5.69
CA ASP A 447 -10.05 -11.80 -5.26
C ASP A 447 -10.56 -12.69 -6.42
N GLU A 448 -9.87 -12.64 -7.57
CA GLU A 448 -10.17 -13.47 -8.76
C GLU A 448 -9.30 -14.73 -8.92
N SER A 449 -8.62 -15.21 -7.87
CA SER A 449 -7.73 -16.38 -8.00
C SER A 449 -7.90 -17.39 -6.87
N ASP A 450 -7.98 -18.66 -7.25
CA ASP A 450 -7.92 -19.83 -6.36
C ASP A 450 -6.55 -19.94 -5.70
N GLN A 451 -6.50 -19.72 -4.37
CA GLN A 451 -5.24 -19.61 -3.63
C GLN A 451 -4.88 -20.86 -2.85
N ILE A 452 -3.57 -21.08 -2.68
CA ILE A 452 -3.06 -22.25 -1.98
C ILE A 452 -3.21 -22.16 -0.44
N GLY A 453 -3.05 -20.97 0.13
CA GLY A 453 -3.04 -20.70 1.56
C GLY A 453 -1.73 -21.05 2.28
N LEU A 454 -1.79 -21.09 3.61
CA LEU A 454 -0.69 -21.46 4.49
C LEU A 454 -0.53 -22.99 4.56
N ASN A 455 0.57 -23.53 4.01
CA ASN A 455 0.74 -24.99 3.86
C ASN A 455 1.78 -25.61 4.78
N SER A 456 2.71 -24.81 5.27
CA SER A 456 3.75 -25.28 6.18
C SER A 456 4.14 -24.19 7.16
N MET A 457 4.33 -24.58 8.42
CA MET A 457 4.94 -23.76 9.45
C MET A 457 5.90 -24.58 10.31
N TRP A 458 7.07 -24.00 10.56
CA TRP A 458 8.11 -24.53 11.41
C TRP A 458 8.51 -23.51 12.46
N ILE A 459 8.59 -23.95 13.71
CA ILE A 459 9.12 -23.18 14.84
C ILE A 459 10.42 -23.81 15.29
N TYR A 460 11.42 -22.97 15.55
CA TYR A 460 12.72 -23.44 16.02
C TYR A 460 13.32 -22.45 16.99
N ARG A 461 14.20 -22.98 17.84
CA ARG A 461 14.91 -22.18 18.82
C ARG A 461 15.99 -21.40 18.10
N LEU A 462 16.05 -20.10 18.35
CA LEU A 462 17.18 -19.30 17.94
C LEU A 462 18.44 -19.84 18.64
N VAL A 463 19.37 -20.38 17.86
CA VAL A 463 20.66 -20.88 18.35
C VAL A 463 21.76 -20.03 17.76
N ASP A 464 22.47 -19.30 18.63
CA ASP A 464 23.61 -18.47 18.25
C ASP A 464 24.60 -19.26 17.38
N GLY A 465 24.73 -18.91 16.10
CA GLY A 465 25.72 -19.48 15.19
C GLY A 465 25.19 -20.27 13.99
N GLY A 466 23.87 -20.34 13.79
CA GLY A 466 23.30 -20.82 12.53
C GLY A 466 23.58 -22.29 12.23
N GLY A 467 23.70 -23.12 13.28
CA GLY A 467 24.19 -24.50 13.16
C GLY A 467 23.18 -25.51 12.62
N GLY A 468 21.91 -25.12 12.47
CA GLY A 468 20.84 -25.98 11.94
C GLY A 468 20.33 -25.54 10.58
N ASP A 469 19.56 -26.40 9.93
CA ASP A 469 19.03 -26.21 8.57
C ASP A 469 17.94 -25.13 8.45
N GLY A 470 17.63 -24.38 9.51
CA GLY A 470 16.58 -23.34 9.55
C GLY A 470 17.07 -21.93 9.16
N TRP A 471 18.31 -21.81 8.65
CA TRP A 471 18.91 -20.51 8.34
C TRP A 471 19.09 -20.32 6.84
N PRO A 472 19.04 -19.06 6.35
CA PRO A 472 19.19 -18.71 4.93
C PRO A 472 20.36 -19.36 4.22
N LYS A 473 21.54 -19.46 4.85
CA LYS A 473 22.73 -20.11 4.30
C LYS A 473 22.63 -21.63 4.02
N HIS A 474 21.46 -22.23 4.26
CA HIS A 474 21.21 -23.67 4.13
C HIS A 474 20.00 -23.91 3.24
N ASP A 475 20.09 -23.49 1.98
CA ASP A 475 19.08 -23.62 0.92
C ASP A 475 18.26 -24.91 0.96
N GLU A 476 18.92 -26.07 0.86
CA GLU A 476 18.26 -27.38 0.83
C GLU A 476 17.44 -27.65 2.10
N GLY A 477 17.90 -27.13 3.24
CA GLY A 477 17.23 -27.23 4.52
C GLY A 477 15.95 -26.42 4.60
N LEU A 478 16.01 -25.16 4.18
CA LEU A 478 14.86 -24.27 4.10
C LEU A 478 13.85 -24.76 3.07
N TYR A 479 14.30 -25.04 1.84
CA TYR A 479 13.43 -25.52 0.77
C TYR A 479 12.66 -26.77 1.17
N ARG A 480 13.32 -27.77 1.80
CA ARG A 480 12.65 -28.99 2.27
C ARG A 480 11.54 -28.70 3.28
N ARG A 481 11.74 -27.72 4.15
CA ARG A 481 10.74 -27.35 5.16
C ARG A 481 9.57 -26.62 4.52
N MET A 482 9.83 -25.62 3.70
CA MET A 482 8.80 -24.86 3.00
C MET A 482 7.97 -25.76 2.07
N SER A 483 8.59 -26.74 1.42
CA SER A 483 7.91 -27.70 0.55
C SER A 483 7.25 -28.89 1.29
N SER A 484 7.30 -28.93 2.62
CA SER A 484 6.67 -29.98 3.44
C SER A 484 5.19 -29.68 3.71
N TYR A 485 4.36 -29.92 2.69
CA TYR A 485 2.91 -29.74 2.78
C TYR A 485 2.29 -30.42 4.02
N GLY A 486 1.47 -29.67 4.76
CA GLY A 486 0.71 -30.12 5.92
C GLY A 486 1.53 -30.25 7.20
N ASN A 487 2.74 -29.68 7.25
CA ASN A 487 3.58 -29.71 8.44
C ASN A 487 3.40 -28.45 9.28
N PHE A 488 2.85 -28.64 10.48
CA PHE A 488 2.61 -27.60 11.46
C PHE A 488 3.06 -28.08 12.85
N ASP A 489 4.32 -27.81 13.21
CA ASP A 489 4.89 -28.22 14.49
C ASP A 489 4.99 -27.04 15.46
N THR A 490 4.08 -27.00 16.43
CA THR A 490 4.04 -26.04 17.54
C THR A 490 4.50 -26.65 18.86
N SER A 491 5.26 -27.76 18.83
CA SER A 491 5.74 -28.41 20.05
C SER A 491 6.82 -27.61 20.79
N LEU A 492 7.56 -26.77 20.08
CA LEU A 492 8.51 -25.83 20.68
C LEU A 492 7.79 -24.54 21.08
N GLN A 493 7.86 -24.22 22.36
CA GLN A 493 7.24 -23.07 23.00
C GLN A 493 8.17 -22.59 24.12
N ARG A 494 7.92 -21.38 24.66
CA ARG A 494 8.65 -20.79 25.79
C ARG A 494 10.16 -20.77 25.57
N SER A 495 10.55 -20.13 24.49
CA SER A 495 11.94 -20.07 24.03
C SER A 495 12.09 -18.84 23.15
N ASN A 496 13.31 -18.37 22.92
CA ASN A 496 13.54 -17.47 21.79
C ASN A 496 13.29 -18.25 20.48
N LEU A 497 12.31 -17.80 19.71
CA LEU A 497 11.75 -18.49 18.55
C LEU A 497 12.10 -17.77 17.25
N GLN A 498 12.37 -18.58 16.22
CA GLN A 498 12.29 -18.15 14.84
C GLN A 498 11.25 -19.04 14.13
N MET A 499 10.47 -18.43 13.24
CA MET A 499 9.37 -19.02 12.49
C MET A 499 9.72 -19.07 11.01
N LEU A 500 9.38 -20.17 10.34
CA LEU A 500 9.43 -20.30 8.89
C LEU A 500 8.06 -20.79 8.44
N PHE A 501 7.37 -20.00 7.64
CA PHE A 501 6.06 -20.35 7.10
C PHE A 501 6.03 -20.15 5.59
N ALA A 502 5.26 -20.98 4.89
CA ALA A 502 5.30 -21.05 3.43
C ALA A 502 3.99 -21.51 2.81
N SER A 503 3.79 -21.08 1.57
CA SER A 503 2.80 -21.57 0.62
C SER A 503 3.49 -22.34 -0.52
N GLY A 504 2.82 -23.39 -1.00
CA GLY A 504 3.33 -24.31 -2.04
C GLY A 504 3.60 -25.75 -1.55
N PRO A 505 4.28 -26.58 -2.36
CA PRO A 505 4.89 -26.23 -3.64
C PRO A 505 3.90 -26.09 -4.80
N PHE A 506 4.19 -25.20 -5.76
CA PHE A 506 3.39 -24.98 -6.98
C PHE A 506 4.28 -24.82 -8.22
N GLU A 507 3.69 -24.75 -9.41
CA GLU A 507 4.39 -24.54 -10.68
C GLU A 507 4.56 -23.03 -10.97
N LEU A 508 5.79 -22.53 -10.97
CA LEU A 508 6.12 -21.17 -11.42
C LEU A 508 6.63 -21.25 -12.87
N LYS A 509 5.72 -21.00 -13.82
CA LYS A 509 6.01 -21.08 -15.27
C LYS A 509 7.01 -20.02 -15.70
N GLN A 510 7.77 -20.32 -16.76
CA GLN A 510 8.57 -19.32 -17.45
C GLN A 510 7.67 -18.17 -17.92
N ASP A 511 8.17 -16.93 -17.79
CA ASP A 511 7.52 -15.69 -18.22
C ASP A 511 6.18 -15.41 -17.50
N HIS A 512 5.90 -16.07 -16.37
CA HIS A 512 4.70 -15.82 -15.58
C HIS A 512 4.99 -14.90 -14.39
N ARG A 513 3.96 -14.13 -14.02
CA ARG A 513 3.87 -13.39 -12.77
C ARG A 513 3.05 -14.19 -11.77
N GLU A 514 3.50 -14.23 -10.53
CA GLU A 514 2.76 -14.74 -9.38
C GLU A 514 2.82 -13.72 -8.26
N ARG A 515 1.71 -13.56 -7.54
CA ARG A 515 1.58 -12.57 -6.48
C ARG A 515 1.36 -13.27 -5.15
N PHE A 516 1.79 -12.63 -4.08
CA PHE A 516 1.23 -12.91 -2.77
C PHE A 516 1.23 -11.63 -1.94
N SER A 517 0.26 -11.55 -1.04
CA SER A 517 0.03 -10.42 -0.16
C SER A 517 0.03 -10.90 1.28
N MET A 518 0.71 -10.15 2.13
CA MET A 518 0.80 -10.44 3.55
C MET A 518 0.45 -9.25 4.42
N SER A 519 -0.24 -9.56 5.51
CA SER A 519 -0.54 -8.63 6.59
C SER A 519 0.37 -8.93 7.79
N LEU A 520 1.09 -7.90 8.23
CA LEU A 520 1.78 -7.87 9.52
C LEU A 520 0.90 -7.11 10.49
N LEU A 521 0.22 -7.84 11.38
CA LEU A 521 -0.82 -7.28 12.25
C LEU A 521 -0.53 -7.51 13.73
N ASN A 522 -1.06 -6.63 14.58
CA ASN A 522 -0.98 -6.75 16.03
C ASN A 522 -2.37 -6.82 16.67
N GLY A 523 -2.43 -7.30 17.91
CA GLY A 523 -3.63 -7.28 18.75
C GLY A 523 -3.26 -7.37 20.22
N GLN A 524 -4.03 -6.77 21.12
CA GLN A 524 -3.75 -6.82 22.57
C GLN A 524 -3.97 -8.23 23.12
N ASP A 525 -4.89 -8.98 22.52
CA ASP A 525 -5.16 -10.38 22.79
C ASP A 525 -5.43 -11.15 21.48
N LEU A 526 -5.53 -12.48 21.60
CA LEU A 526 -5.75 -13.35 20.44
C LEU A 526 -7.09 -13.07 19.73
N ASP A 527 -8.14 -12.73 20.48
CA ASP A 527 -9.45 -12.46 19.90
C ASP A 527 -9.41 -11.15 19.07
N GLU A 528 -8.66 -10.15 19.53
CA GLU A 528 -8.41 -8.92 18.77
C GLU A 528 -7.55 -9.17 17.53
N LEU A 529 -6.48 -9.96 17.65
CA LEU A 529 -5.65 -10.32 16.50
C LEU A 529 -6.49 -10.98 15.38
N PHE A 530 -7.38 -11.91 15.74
CA PHE A 530 -8.27 -12.57 14.78
C PHE A 530 -9.30 -11.61 14.18
N ARG A 531 -9.89 -10.70 14.97
CA ARG A 531 -10.77 -9.65 14.44
C ARG A 531 -10.03 -8.75 13.47
N ASN A 532 -8.80 -8.35 13.80
CA ASN A 532 -7.95 -7.52 12.95
C ASN A 532 -7.67 -8.23 11.62
N LYS A 533 -7.32 -9.52 11.63
CA LYS A 533 -7.18 -10.35 10.42
C LYS A 533 -8.45 -10.36 9.56
N ILE A 534 -9.62 -10.59 10.14
CA ILE A 534 -10.89 -10.58 9.39
C ILE A 534 -11.15 -9.21 8.75
N THR A 535 -10.91 -8.12 9.48
CA THR A 535 -11.06 -6.76 8.94
C THR A 535 -10.10 -6.50 7.77
N VAL A 536 -8.81 -6.84 7.90
CA VAL A 536 -7.84 -6.59 6.83
C VAL A 536 -8.03 -7.52 5.63
N GLN A 537 -8.61 -8.71 5.80
CA GLN A 537 -9.04 -9.54 4.67
C GLN A 537 -10.16 -8.85 3.89
N ASN A 538 -11.15 -8.27 4.57
CA ASN A 538 -12.21 -7.53 3.88
C ASN A 538 -11.67 -6.30 3.13
N ILE A 539 -10.63 -5.64 3.66
CA ILE A 539 -9.95 -4.54 2.95
C ILE A 539 -9.23 -5.07 1.71
N TYR A 540 -8.58 -6.22 1.80
CA TYR A 540 -7.93 -6.87 0.65
C TYR A 540 -8.94 -7.25 -0.43
N ASN A 541 -10.03 -7.93 -0.07
CA ASN A 541 -11.10 -8.34 -0.98
C ASN A 541 -11.86 -7.15 -1.56
N ALA A 542 -11.89 -6.01 -0.87
CA ALA A 542 -12.36 -4.76 -1.47
C ALA A 542 -11.28 -4.15 -2.38
N ASN A 543 -10.36 -4.94 -2.92
CA ASN A 543 -9.26 -4.55 -3.78
C ASN A 543 -8.30 -3.49 -3.19
N TYR A 544 -8.10 -3.46 -1.86
CA TYR A 544 -7.53 -2.31 -1.12
C TYR A 544 -8.26 -0.97 -1.34
N ASN A 545 -9.39 -0.97 -2.03
CA ASN A 545 -10.26 0.18 -2.17
C ASN A 545 -11.03 0.33 -0.87
N PHE A 546 -10.64 1.34 -0.10
CA PHE A 546 -11.17 1.60 1.22
C PHE A 546 -11.32 3.10 1.41
N ALA A 547 -12.21 3.52 2.31
CA ALA A 547 -12.47 4.94 2.56
C ALA A 547 -11.18 5.70 2.87
N ARG A 548 -10.98 6.80 2.15
CA ARG A 548 -9.76 7.60 2.22
C ARG A 548 -10.04 8.89 2.98
N PRO A 549 -9.11 9.33 3.85
CA PRO A 549 -9.24 10.65 4.46
C PRO A 549 -9.18 11.74 3.37
N PRO A 550 -9.65 12.96 3.66
CA PRO A 550 -9.62 14.05 2.70
C PRO A 550 -8.21 14.37 2.19
N LEU A 551 -8.09 15.10 1.07
CA LEU A 551 -6.80 15.61 0.61
C LEU A 551 -6.09 16.40 1.73
N LYS A 552 -4.81 16.08 1.96
CA LYS A 552 -4.03 16.64 3.06
C LYS A 552 -3.81 18.16 2.88
N PRO A 553 -4.14 19.02 3.85
CA PRO A 553 -3.93 20.47 3.73
C PRO A 553 -2.47 20.88 3.99
N PHE A 554 -1.99 21.95 3.37
CA PHE A 554 -0.65 22.50 3.63
C PHE A 554 -0.66 23.43 4.85
N LEU A 555 0.21 23.20 5.84
CA LEU A 555 0.27 24.00 7.07
C LEU A 555 1.50 24.92 7.12
N THR A 556 1.26 26.21 7.33
CA THR A 556 2.30 27.19 7.71
C THR A 556 2.15 27.60 9.17
N ALA A 557 3.25 27.53 9.94
CA ALA A 557 3.29 27.92 11.34
C ALA A 557 4.34 29.02 11.60
N ILE A 558 3.89 30.16 12.13
CA ILE A 558 4.73 31.34 12.36
C ILE A 558 4.85 31.62 13.86
N PRO A 559 6.05 31.48 14.46
CA PRO A 559 6.27 31.78 15.87
C PRO A 559 6.27 33.28 16.15
N GLY A 560 5.71 33.68 17.30
CA GLY A 560 5.77 35.04 17.83
C GLY A 560 5.93 35.06 19.34
N ASP A 561 5.85 36.25 19.94
CA ASP A 561 5.95 36.42 21.39
C ASP A 561 4.70 35.90 22.11
N GLY A 562 4.83 34.76 22.80
CA GLY A 562 3.73 34.12 23.54
C GLY A 562 2.58 33.65 22.64
N LYS A 563 2.84 33.47 21.34
CA LYS A 563 1.84 32.99 20.39
C LYS A 563 2.46 32.28 19.19
N ILE A 564 1.66 31.45 18.53
CA ILE A 564 1.97 30.84 17.23
C ILE A 564 0.77 31.07 16.32
N SER A 565 1.02 31.56 15.10
CA SER A 565 -0.03 31.80 14.11
C SER A 565 0.05 30.71 13.03
N LEU A 566 -1.04 29.99 12.83
CA LEU A 566 -1.18 28.86 11.91
C LEU A 566 -2.08 29.27 10.73
N PHE A 567 -1.70 28.87 9.52
CA PHE A 567 -2.42 29.14 8.27
C PHE A 567 -2.38 27.92 7.37
N TRP A 568 -3.42 27.71 6.57
CA TRP A 568 -3.48 26.59 5.65
C TRP A 568 -4.34 26.87 4.43
N ASP A 569 -4.18 26.02 3.41
CA ASP A 569 -4.97 26.06 2.18
C ASP A 569 -6.32 25.33 2.33
N GLY A 570 -7.13 25.36 1.27
CA GLY A 570 -8.49 24.81 1.28
C GLY A 570 -8.64 23.48 0.55
N ILE A 571 -7.56 22.79 0.17
CA ILE A 571 -7.67 21.67 -0.80
C ILE A 571 -8.54 20.52 -0.29
N ALA A 572 -8.56 20.30 1.03
CA ALA A 572 -9.28 19.20 1.64
C ALA A 572 -10.78 19.29 1.35
N GLU A 573 -11.29 20.52 1.15
CA GLU A 573 -12.68 20.82 0.82
C GLU A 573 -13.09 20.34 -0.59
N GLU A 574 -12.10 20.10 -1.46
CA GLU A 574 -12.31 19.58 -2.81
C GLU A 574 -12.17 18.06 -2.90
N SER A 575 -11.80 17.40 -1.79
CA SER A 575 -11.61 15.96 -1.73
C SER A 575 -12.88 15.20 -2.09
N ARG A 576 -12.69 14.08 -2.79
CA ARG A 576 -13.71 13.09 -3.07
C ARG A 576 -13.21 11.73 -2.65
N ASP A 577 -14.04 10.96 -1.97
CA ASP A 577 -13.75 9.58 -1.61
C ASP A 577 -14.24 8.66 -2.75
N PRO A 578 -13.34 7.94 -3.47
CA PRO A 578 -13.72 6.98 -4.50
C PRO A 578 -14.50 5.78 -3.95
N PHE A 579 -14.29 5.42 -2.68
CA PHE A 579 -14.98 4.29 -2.05
C PHE A 579 -16.46 4.59 -1.77
N LEU A 580 -16.80 5.87 -1.63
CA LEU A 580 -18.15 6.30 -1.26
C LEU A 580 -18.82 6.96 -2.47
N PRO A 581 -19.85 6.35 -3.07
CA PRO A 581 -20.56 6.95 -4.18
C PRO A 581 -21.53 8.05 -3.70
N ASP A 582 -21.71 9.08 -4.52
CA ASP A 582 -22.76 10.07 -4.37
C ASP A 582 -24.10 9.55 -4.90
N SER A 583 -25.14 10.40 -4.90
CA SER A 583 -26.49 10.00 -5.29
C SER A 583 -26.65 9.50 -6.74
N ILE A 584 -25.66 9.74 -7.59
CA ILE A 584 -25.66 9.30 -8.99
C ILE A 584 -24.55 8.30 -9.29
N GLY A 585 -23.64 8.00 -8.35
CA GLY A 585 -22.57 7.01 -8.48
C GLY A 585 -21.15 7.57 -8.61
N ASN A 586 -20.96 8.91 -8.58
CA ASN A 586 -19.61 9.47 -8.64
C ASN A 586 -18.93 9.46 -7.27
N PRO A 587 -17.59 9.55 -7.19
CA PRO A 587 -16.87 9.75 -5.93
C PRO A 587 -17.45 10.90 -5.09
N ARG A 588 -17.85 10.61 -3.85
CA ARG A 588 -18.60 11.52 -2.98
C ARG A 588 -17.69 12.56 -2.36
N LYS A 589 -18.16 13.81 -2.33
CA LYS A 589 -17.55 14.84 -1.48
C LYS A 589 -18.06 14.69 -0.05
N ASP A 590 -17.22 14.22 0.84
CA ASP A 590 -17.57 13.90 2.23
C ASP A 590 -16.64 14.55 3.27
N PHE A 591 -15.78 15.50 2.86
CA PHE A 591 -15.05 16.37 3.77
C PHE A 591 -15.99 17.03 4.79
N GLU A 592 -15.60 17.04 6.08
CA GLU A 592 -16.38 17.64 7.16
C GLU A 592 -15.68 18.83 7.82
N GLY A 593 -14.36 18.76 8.05
CA GLY A 593 -13.69 19.84 8.75
C GLY A 593 -12.19 19.68 8.98
N TYR A 594 -11.66 20.58 9.79
CA TYR A 594 -10.26 20.64 10.20
C TYR A 594 -10.12 20.50 11.72
N LEU A 595 -9.09 19.76 12.15
CA LEU A 595 -8.64 19.68 13.54
C LEU A 595 -7.21 20.20 13.67
N ILE A 596 -6.94 20.93 14.74
CA ILE A 596 -5.59 21.40 15.08
C ILE A 596 -5.13 20.66 16.33
N TYR A 597 -4.03 19.92 16.18
CA TYR A 597 -3.32 19.28 17.27
C TYR A 597 -2.08 20.08 17.66
N ARG A 598 -1.78 20.07 18.95
CA ARG A 598 -0.54 20.63 19.51
C ARG A 598 0.01 19.64 20.53
N SER A 599 1.25 19.26 20.34
CA SER A 599 1.99 18.37 21.21
C SER A 599 3.32 18.99 21.66
N THR A 600 3.87 18.45 22.74
CA THR A 600 5.25 18.71 23.18
C THR A 600 6.25 17.66 22.71
N GLU A 601 5.79 16.65 21.96
CA GLU A 601 6.59 15.58 21.38
C GLU A 601 6.19 15.27 19.92
N PRO A 602 7.12 14.81 19.06
CA PRO A 602 6.85 14.59 17.64
C PRO A 602 5.74 13.57 17.34
N GLN A 603 5.54 12.58 18.22
CA GLN A 603 4.61 11.47 18.01
C GLN A 603 3.17 11.78 18.47
N PHE A 604 2.93 12.95 19.06
CA PHE A 604 1.61 13.37 19.57
C PHE A 604 1.01 12.41 20.61
N THR A 605 1.80 11.57 21.27
CA THR A 605 1.28 10.60 22.24
C THR A 605 0.75 11.27 23.52
N ASP A 606 1.33 12.39 23.93
CA ASP A 606 0.96 13.22 25.08
C ASP A 606 -0.48 13.78 25.01
N ILE A 607 -1.03 13.91 23.80
CA ILE A 607 -2.41 14.36 23.58
C ILE A 607 -3.38 13.25 23.17
N LYS A 608 -2.91 12.01 22.95
CA LYS A 608 -3.76 10.82 22.72
C LYS A 608 -4.40 10.39 24.04
N THR A 609 -5.44 11.12 24.44
CA THR A 609 -6.00 11.08 25.81
C THR A 609 -7.47 10.68 25.86
N ILE A 610 -8.13 10.54 24.71
CA ILE A 610 -9.53 10.11 24.64
C ILE A 610 -9.54 8.58 24.57
N THR A 611 -10.15 7.94 25.56
CA THR A 611 -10.09 6.47 25.72
C THR A 611 -11.41 5.77 25.37
N ASP A 612 -11.30 4.50 25.03
CA ASP A 612 -12.43 3.57 24.95
C ASP A 612 -12.96 3.18 26.34
N SER A 613 -13.92 2.24 26.38
CA SER A 613 -14.49 1.73 27.63
C SER A 613 -13.55 0.82 28.43
N LYS A 614 -12.44 0.37 27.84
CA LYS A 614 -11.39 -0.44 28.48
C LYS A 614 -10.26 0.43 29.05
N GLY A 615 -10.19 1.71 28.66
CA GLY A 615 -9.17 2.67 29.07
C GLY A 615 -8.02 2.82 28.07
N THR A 616 -8.12 2.20 26.89
CA THR A 616 -7.15 2.32 25.79
C THR A 616 -7.31 3.67 25.12
N ALA A 617 -6.21 4.39 24.89
CA ALA A 617 -6.24 5.67 24.19
C ALA A 617 -6.49 5.48 22.68
N VAL A 618 -7.61 6.04 22.19
CA VAL A 618 -8.06 5.92 20.79
C VAL A 618 -7.84 7.23 20.03
N TYR A 619 -8.30 8.36 20.55
CA TYR A 619 -8.25 9.65 19.81
C TYR A 619 -7.37 10.71 20.48
N TRP A 620 -6.85 11.62 19.66
CA TRP A 620 -6.11 12.80 20.08
C TRP A 620 -7.05 13.94 20.45
N LYS A 621 -6.68 14.69 21.48
CA LYS A 621 -7.45 15.86 21.90
C LYS A 621 -7.00 17.11 21.10
N PRO A 622 -7.86 17.69 20.24
CA PRO A 622 -7.52 18.89 19.50
C PRO A 622 -7.53 20.13 20.41
N ILE A 623 -6.78 21.16 20.01
CA ILE A 623 -6.86 22.50 20.59
C ILE A 623 -7.87 23.41 19.88
N ALA A 624 -8.23 23.06 18.64
CA ALA A 624 -9.26 23.72 17.85
C ALA A 624 -9.87 22.76 16.81
N GLN A 625 -11.14 23.00 16.46
CA GLN A 625 -11.87 22.30 15.41
C GLN A 625 -12.70 23.31 14.62
N PHE A 626 -12.78 23.13 13.31
CA PHE A 626 -13.56 23.95 12.39
C PHE A 626 -14.26 23.06 11.38
N ASP A 627 -15.59 23.02 11.44
CA ASP A 627 -16.43 22.08 10.71
C ASP A 627 -17.45 22.80 9.83
N LEU A 628 -18.00 22.09 8.84
CA LEU A 628 -19.05 22.60 7.98
C LEU A 628 -20.30 22.96 8.80
N ILE A 629 -21.08 23.91 8.30
CA ILE A 629 -22.39 24.23 8.88
C ILE A 629 -23.44 23.43 8.10
N ASN A 630 -23.56 22.16 8.44
CA ASN A 630 -24.41 21.18 7.73
C ASN A 630 -25.31 20.36 8.67
N GLY A 631 -25.21 20.56 9.99
CA GLY A 631 -25.98 19.84 11.00
C GLY A 631 -25.34 18.55 11.50
N ILE A 632 -24.16 18.16 11.00
CA ILE A 632 -23.39 17.02 11.48
C ILE A 632 -22.59 17.47 12.71
N THR A 633 -23.08 17.11 13.89
CA THR A 633 -22.47 17.54 15.16
C THR A 633 -22.37 16.42 16.18
N GLY A 634 -21.60 16.67 17.23
CA GLY A 634 -21.48 15.79 18.38
C GLY A 634 -20.70 14.49 18.10
N PRO A 635 -20.81 13.50 19.00
CA PRO A 635 -20.07 12.25 18.85
C PRO A 635 -20.67 11.42 17.71
N ASP A 636 -19.80 10.77 16.95
CA ASP A 636 -20.21 9.90 15.86
C ASP A 636 -21.09 8.73 16.36
N PRO A 637 -22.13 8.31 15.61
CA PRO A 637 -22.96 7.17 15.95
C PRO A 637 -22.19 5.84 16.04
N ILE A 638 -21.11 5.68 15.29
CA ILE A 638 -20.23 4.52 15.28
C ILE A 638 -19.04 4.80 16.21
N GLY A 639 -18.69 3.81 17.02
CA GLY A 639 -17.61 3.92 18.00
C GLY A 639 -16.77 2.64 18.06
N VAL A 640 -15.52 2.77 18.50
CA VAL A 640 -14.62 1.63 18.78
C VAL A 640 -14.63 1.38 20.28
N ASP A 641 -15.17 0.24 20.71
CA ASP A 641 -15.25 -0.16 22.11
C ASP A 641 -15.75 0.95 23.07
N GLY A 642 -16.64 1.82 22.58
CA GLY A 642 -17.24 2.93 23.33
C GLY A 642 -16.58 4.30 23.13
N ALA A 643 -15.38 4.39 22.57
CA ALA A 643 -14.82 5.67 22.09
C ALA A 643 -15.53 6.11 20.81
N ARG A 644 -15.81 7.41 20.68
CA ARG A 644 -16.48 7.99 19.51
C ARG A 644 -15.73 9.22 19.04
N PHE A 645 -15.53 9.32 17.72
CA PHE A 645 -14.96 10.52 17.10
C PHE A 645 -15.93 11.70 17.30
N TRP A 646 -15.39 12.91 17.54
CA TRP A 646 -16.22 14.10 17.72
C TRP A 646 -16.28 14.90 16.41
N ARG A 647 -17.45 14.95 15.78
CA ARG A 647 -17.61 15.47 14.41
C ARG A 647 -17.68 16.99 14.29
N GLY A 648 -17.88 17.69 15.41
CA GLY A 648 -17.91 19.16 15.43
C GLY A 648 -19.17 19.75 16.09
N ASP A 649 -19.33 21.05 15.93
CA ASP A 649 -20.32 21.93 16.59
C ASP A 649 -20.96 22.95 15.61
N ASP A 650 -20.90 22.72 14.29
CA ASP A 650 -21.32 23.62 13.20
C ASP A 650 -20.65 25.02 13.30
N THR A 651 -19.33 25.05 13.47
CA THR A 651 -18.59 26.30 13.76
C THR A 651 -18.22 27.11 12.51
N GLY A 652 -18.26 26.49 11.34
CA GLY A 652 -17.84 27.05 10.07
C GLY A 652 -16.33 26.96 9.85
N LEU A 653 -15.95 26.74 8.58
CA LEU A 653 -14.55 26.58 8.19
C LEU A 653 -13.73 27.85 8.44
N ARG A 654 -12.47 27.63 8.86
CA ARG A 654 -11.43 28.65 8.95
C ARG A 654 -10.18 28.14 8.26
N ARG A 655 -9.30 29.08 7.89
CA ARG A 655 -7.99 28.84 7.25
C ARG A 655 -6.85 29.49 8.02
N SER A 656 -7.12 29.79 9.29
CA SER A 656 -6.14 30.39 10.21
C SER A 656 -6.55 30.19 11.67
N TYR A 657 -5.56 30.00 12.54
CA TYR A 657 -5.73 29.92 13.98
C TYR A 657 -4.54 30.54 14.70
N VAL A 658 -4.77 31.18 15.85
CA VAL A 658 -3.70 31.74 16.69
C VAL A 658 -3.71 31.02 18.03
N ASP A 659 -2.69 30.24 18.29
CA ASP A 659 -2.46 29.64 19.60
C ASP A 659 -1.73 30.65 20.50
N THR A 660 -2.33 30.97 21.64
CA THR A 660 -1.77 31.88 22.65
C THR A 660 -1.40 31.17 23.95
N ASP A 661 -1.68 29.87 24.05
CA ASP A 661 -1.39 29.04 25.22
C ASP A 661 -0.02 28.36 25.07
N VAL A 662 0.99 29.16 24.75
CA VAL A 662 2.35 28.69 24.45
C VAL A 662 3.38 29.47 25.26
N ILE A 663 4.49 28.79 25.59
CA ILE A 663 5.56 29.36 26.39
C ILE A 663 6.78 29.61 25.49
N ASN A 664 7.29 30.84 25.52
CA ASN A 664 8.51 31.17 24.78
C ASN A 664 9.68 30.25 25.18
N GLY A 665 10.41 29.78 24.18
CA GLY A 665 11.55 28.87 24.34
C GLY A 665 11.19 27.39 24.46
N GLN A 666 9.91 27.01 24.51
CA GLN A 666 9.46 25.62 24.40
C GLN A 666 9.16 25.30 22.94
N THR A 667 9.71 24.20 22.41
CA THR A 667 9.33 23.70 21.09
C THR A 667 7.98 23.00 21.19
N TYR A 668 7.10 23.31 20.25
CA TYR A 668 5.80 22.68 20.08
C TYR A 668 5.70 22.07 18.68
N TYR A 669 5.01 20.95 18.61
CA TYR A 669 4.69 20.25 17.37
C TYR A 669 3.21 20.45 17.07
N TYR A 670 2.90 20.94 15.86
CA TYR A 670 1.54 21.13 15.39
C TYR A 670 1.24 20.18 14.25
N ALA A 671 0.00 19.72 14.18
CA ALA A 671 -0.55 19.03 13.03
C ALA A 671 -1.92 19.62 12.72
N LEU A 672 -2.16 19.90 11.44
CA LEU A 672 -3.46 20.23 10.89
C LEU A 672 -3.96 18.99 10.15
N VAL A 673 -5.05 18.40 10.62
CA VAL A 673 -5.67 17.28 9.92
C VAL A 673 -7.03 17.69 9.37
N ALA A 674 -7.33 17.24 8.16
CA ALA A 674 -8.68 17.26 7.63
C ALA A 674 -9.37 15.94 8.01
N TYR A 675 -10.69 15.97 8.18
CA TYR A 675 -11.48 14.78 8.44
C TYR A 675 -12.77 14.75 7.64
N ASP A 676 -13.24 13.54 7.34
CA ASP A 676 -14.45 13.26 6.58
C ASP A 676 -15.67 12.97 7.47
N GLN A 677 -16.80 12.64 6.86
CA GLN A 677 -18.08 12.35 7.52
C GLN A 677 -18.22 10.89 7.97
N GLY A 678 -17.37 9.99 7.50
CA GLY A 678 -17.60 8.54 7.54
C GLY A 678 -18.88 8.12 6.79
N ASP A 679 -19.38 6.92 7.11
CA ASP A 679 -20.68 6.46 6.60
C ASP A 679 -21.39 5.53 7.61
N ILE A 680 -22.54 6.00 8.11
CA ILE A 680 -23.29 5.29 9.15
C ILE A 680 -23.92 4.00 8.63
N GLU A 681 -24.33 3.96 7.36
CA GLU A 681 -25.09 2.85 6.79
C GLU A 681 -24.22 1.60 6.63
N ILE A 682 -22.96 1.80 6.25
CA ILE A 682 -21.98 0.74 6.07
C ILE A 682 -20.99 0.59 7.24
N GLY A 683 -21.16 1.37 8.31
CA GLY A 683 -20.37 1.19 9.54
C GLY A 683 -18.99 1.85 9.52
N LEU A 684 -18.75 2.81 8.63
CA LEU A 684 -17.50 3.55 8.54
C LEU A 684 -17.48 4.77 9.45
N GLN A 685 -16.39 4.90 10.19
CA GLN A 685 -16.14 6.06 11.04
C GLN A 685 -15.46 7.17 10.25
N PRO A 686 -15.56 8.43 10.72
CA PRO A 686 -14.76 9.52 10.21
C PRO A 686 -13.27 9.19 10.21
N SER A 687 -12.60 9.44 9.09
CA SER A 687 -11.14 9.30 8.98
C SER A 687 -10.47 10.67 9.06
N GLU A 688 -9.28 10.73 9.63
CA GLU A 688 -8.43 11.92 9.61
C GLU A 688 -7.19 11.71 8.76
N THR A 689 -6.72 12.76 8.08
CA THR A 689 -5.45 12.71 7.33
C THR A 689 -4.29 12.38 8.25
N THR A 690 -3.32 11.59 7.77
CA THR A 690 -2.07 11.33 8.49
C THR A 690 -1.37 12.59 8.97
N LYS A 691 -0.66 12.46 10.10
CA LYS A 691 0.21 13.49 10.70
C LYS A 691 1.51 12.83 11.14
N GLN A 692 2.61 13.12 10.44
CA GLN A 692 3.89 12.46 10.69
C GLN A 692 5.00 13.47 10.96
N ILE A 693 5.68 13.28 12.08
CA ILE A 693 6.96 13.93 12.37
C ILE A 693 7.89 12.82 12.85
N THR A 694 8.96 12.60 12.10
CA THR A 694 9.92 11.53 12.39
C THR A 694 11.17 12.14 13.02
N GLU A 695 11.68 11.47 14.06
CA GLU A 695 12.97 11.77 14.66
C GLU A 695 13.90 10.55 14.63
N ASP A 696 15.20 10.81 14.67
CA ASP A 696 16.22 9.79 14.92
C ASP A 696 16.29 9.43 16.41
N ILE A 697 17.08 8.39 16.74
CA ILE A 697 17.27 7.93 18.13
C ILE A 697 17.92 8.97 19.06
N VAL A 698 18.48 10.06 18.51
CA VAL A 698 19.10 11.17 19.26
C VAL A 698 18.11 12.33 19.44
N GLY A 699 16.92 12.24 18.86
CA GLY A 699 15.86 13.26 18.91
C GLY A 699 16.00 14.36 17.86
N ASN A 700 16.78 14.14 16.79
CA ASN A 700 16.82 15.08 15.67
C ASN A 700 15.64 14.77 14.73
N ILE A 701 14.87 15.79 14.39
CA ILE A 701 13.81 15.68 13.39
C ILE A 701 14.42 15.37 12.02
N THR A 702 13.98 14.28 11.41
CA THR A 702 14.43 13.79 10.09
C THR A 702 13.37 13.96 9.01
N PHE A 703 12.11 14.13 9.40
CA PHE A 703 10.98 14.36 8.49
C PHE A 703 9.87 15.13 9.21
N ILE A 704 9.27 16.09 8.51
CA ILE A 704 8.05 16.80 8.91
C ILE A 704 7.13 16.74 7.70
N ASP A 705 5.96 16.13 7.87
CA ASP A 705 4.90 16.11 6.88
C ASP A 705 4.39 17.53 6.62
N PHE A 706 3.91 17.84 5.42
CA PHE A 706 3.59 19.23 5.03
C PHE A 706 2.35 19.81 5.74
N ASN A 707 1.53 18.97 6.38
CA ASN A 707 0.46 19.40 7.28
C ASN A 707 0.91 19.55 8.75
N CYS A 708 2.20 19.38 9.01
CA CYS A 708 2.81 19.41 10.33
C CYS A 708 3.85 20.54 10.45
N ALA A 709 4.16 20.96 11.67
CA ALA A 709 5.20 21.95 11.93
C ALA A 709 5.85 21.77 13.30
N ALA A 710 7.17 21.96 13.37
CA ALA A 710 7.93 22.04 14.62
C ALA A 710 8.40 23.48 14.84
N VAL A 711 7.87 24.18 15.85
CA VAL A 711 8.12 25.62 16.03
C VAL A 711 8.39 25.98 17.48
N THR A 712 9.22 26.99 17.70
CA THR A 712 9.55 27.51 19.05
C THR A 712 9.21 29.01 19.11
N PRO A 713 8.16 29.41 19.87
CA PRO A 713 7.82 30.82 20.04
C PRO A 713 8.92 31.53 20.83
N ASN A 714 9.18 32.78 20.48
CA ASN A 714 10.25 33.57 21.08
C ASN A 714 9.88 35.05 21.10
N ALA A 715 10.38 35.76 22.10
CA ALA A 715 10.28 37.22 22.15
C ALA A 715 11.23 37.85 21.11
N PRO A 716 10.86 39.01 20.53
CA PRO A 716 11.74 39.75 19.63
C PRO A 716 13.07 40.11 20.30
N VAL A 717 14.14 40.14 19.49
CA VAL A 717 15.45 40.62 19.95
C VAL A 717 15.38 42.10 20.34
N ALA A 718 16.21 42.51 21.30
CA ALA A 718 16.24 43.90 21.74
C ALA A 718 16.57 44.86 20.58
N GLY A 719 15.70 45.86 20.36
CA GLY A 719 15.85 46.84 19.29
C GLY A 719 15.20 46.45 17.95
N TYR A 720 14.53 45.30 17.89
CA TYR A 720 13.65 44.97 16.77
C TYR A 720 12.54 46.02 16.60
N ILE A 721 12.25 46.38 15.36
CA ILE A 721 11.20 47.32 14.96
C ILE A 721 10.24 46.55 14.07
N ASP A 722 8.96 46.55 14.44
CA ASP A 722 7.93 45.88 13.65
C ASP A 722 7.79 46.54 12.27
N PRO A 723 7.54 45.73 11.22
CA PRO A 723 7.18 46.27 9.92
C PRO A 723 5.84 47.02 10.00
N GLU A 724 5.80 48.19 9.37
CA GLU A 724 4.61 49.03 9.32
C GLU A 724 3.98 48.98 7.93
N ILE A 725 2.67 48.82 7.88
CA ILE A 725 1.90 48.91 6.64
C ILE A 725 1.63 50.40 6.35
N SER A 726 2.02 50.86 5.17
CA SER A 726 1.72 52.21 4.69
C SER A 726 0.93 52.15 3.37
N GLY A 727 -0.26 52.73 3.33
CA GLY A 727 -1.12 52.74 2.13
C GLY A 727 -2.54 53.24 2.39
N ASP A 728 -3.25 53.64 1.33
CA ASP A 728 -4.69 53.91 1.36
C ASP A 728 -5.45 52.67 0.90
N PHE A 729 -6.15 52.02 1.83
CA PHE A 729 -6.88 50.77 1.60
C PHE A 729 -8.38 50.98 1.35
N SER A 730 -8.83 52.23 1.26
CA SER A 730 -10.25 52.58 1.05
C SER A 730 -10.69 52.53 -0.41
N LYS A 731 -9.75 52.30 -1.35
CA LYS A 731 -10.02 52.22 -2.78
C LYS A 731 -8.93 51.45 -3.51
N ALA A 732 -9.30 50.78 -4.60
CA ALA A 732 -8.32 50.21 -5.51
C ALA A 732 -7.42 51.31 -6.11
N THR A 733 -6.13 51.05 -6.18
CA THR A 733 -5.15 51.98 -6.78
C THR A 733 -5.30 52.05 -8.31
N GLU A 734 -5.74 50.94 -8.93
CA GLU A 734 -6.05 50.79 -10.35
C GLU A 734 -7.26 49.85 -10.53
N GLY A 735 -8.02 49.99 -11.63
CA GLY A 735 -9.18 49.14 -11.95
C GLY A 735 -10.54 49.73 -11.54
N ILE A 736 -11.59 48.90 -11.64
CA ILE A 736 -13.00 49.29 -11.37
C ILE A 736 -13.54 48.75 -10.03
N GLY A 737 -12.71 48.06 -9.24
CA GLY A 737 -13.12 47.49 -7.95
C GLY A 737 -13.54 48.57 -6.94
N THR A 738 -14.74 48.43 -6.37
CA THR A 738 -15.31 49.36 -5.37
C THR A 738 -15.24 48.84 -3.93
N GLY A 739 -14.55 47.73 -3.71
CA GLY A 739 -14.37 47.13 -2.39
C GLY A 739 -13.33 47.87 -1.53
N ASN A 740 -13.38 47.64 -0.22
CA ASN A 740 -12.33 48.02 0.72
C ASN A 740 -11.45 46.80 1.00
N ILE A 741 -10.16 47.01 1.27
CA ILE A 741 -9.27 45.93 1.72
C ILE A 741 -8.78 46.19 3.14
N GLY A 742 -8.57 45.12 3.91
CA GLY A 742 -7.84 45.16 5.17
C GLY A 742 -6.57 44.36 5.01
N VAL A 743 -5.44 44.88 5.49
CA VAL A 743 -4.15 44.18 5.42
C VAL A 743 -3.62 44.02 6.84
N GLN A 744 -3.16 42.82 7.16
CA GLN A 744 -2.51 42.49 8.41
C GLN A 744 -1.18 41.79 8.09
N ILE A 745 -0.10 42.20 8.74
CA ILE A 745 1.18 41.48 8.64
C ILE A 745 1.09 40.27 9.56
N ILE A 746 1.35 39.10 8.97
CA ILE A 746 1.23 37.81 9.62
C ILE A 746 2.61 37.25 9.97
N ASP A 747 3.54 37.26 9.01
CA ASP A 747 4.96 36.99 9.22
C ASP A 747 5.77 38.29 9.07
N PRO A 748 6.16 38.93 10.17
CA PRO A 748 7.03 40.09 10.12
C PRO A 748 8.43 39.80 9.53
N GLY A 749 8.93 38.56 9.65
CA GLY A 749 10.25 38.15 9.19
C GLY A 749 10.36 38.03 7.67
N ALA A 750 9.25 37.71 6.98
CA ALA A 750 9.17 37.68 5.52
C ALA A 750 9.05 39.08 4.87
N VAL A 751 8.76 40.12 5.65
CA VAL A 751 8.63 41.49 5.13
C VAL A 751 10.01 42.05 4.77
N GLN A 752 10.21 42.33 3.48
CA GLN A 752 11.43 42.94 2.98
C GLN A 752 11.45 44.44 3.29
N SER A 753 12.62 44.94 3.71
CA SER A 753 12.81 46.35 4.02
C SER A 753 12.63 47.23 2.77
N ASP A 754 11.87 48.32 2.91
CA ASP A 754 11.57 49.29 1.85
C ASP A 754 10.88 48.70 0.60
N ALA A 755 10.26 47.53 0.73
CA ALA A 755 9.53 46.91 -0.36
C ALA A 755 8.12 47.50 -0.56
N THR A 756 7.67 47.55 -1.81
CA THR A 756 6.27 47.87 -2.15
C THR A 756 5.60 46.60 -2.64
N TYR A 757 4.57 46.16 -1.90
CA TYR A 757 3.76 45.00 -2.26
C TYR A 757 2.53 45.45 -3.06
N ARG A 758 2.20 44.72 -4.12
CA ARG A 758 1.00 44.94 -4.93
C ARG A 758 0.09 43.72 -4.81
N VAL A 759 -1.12 43.93 -4.33
CA VAL A 759 -2.18 42.91 -4.35
C VAL A 759 -3.02 43.14 -5.60
N ILE A 760 -3.21 42.10 -6.41
CA ILE A 760 -3.97 42.13 -7.65
C ILE A 760 -5.15 41.18 -7.49
N PHE A 761 -6.34 41.64 -7.87
CA PHE A 761 -7.53 40.81 -7.99
C PHE A 761 -7.86 40.68 -9.47
N GLU A 762 -7.83 39.45 -9.97
CA GLU A 762 -8.24 39.15 -11.34
C GLU A 762 -9.70 38.64 -11.33
N SER A 763 -10.49 39.09 -12.28
CA SER A 763 -11.87 38.65 -12.46
C SER A 763 -11.92 37.76 -13.70
N THR A 764 -12.44 36.55 -13.55
CA THR A 764 -12.64 35.57 -14.63
C THR A 764 -13.84 35.90 -15.53
N GLY A 765 -14.65 36.89 -15.16
CA GLY A 765 -15.74 37.39 -16.00
C GLY A 765 -17.05 36.61 -15.92
N ASP A 766 -17.24 35.81 -14.88
CA ASP A 766 -18.47 35.02 -14.63
C ASP A 766 -19.67 35.86 -14.13
#